data_AF-Q01PJ1-F1
#
_entry.id   AF-Q01PJ1-F1
#
_cell.length_a   1.000
_cell.length_b   1.000
_cell.length_c   1.000
_cell.angle_alpha   90.00
_cell.angle_beta   90.00
_cell.angle_gamma   90.00
#
_symmetry.space_group_name_H-M   'P 1'
#
loop_
_entity.id
_entity.type
_entity.pdbx_description
1 polymer ?
#
loop_
_entity_poly.entity_id
_entity_poly.type
_entity_poly.pdbx_seq_one_letter_code
_entity_poly.pdbx_strand_id
1 'polypeptide(L)'
;MAVTHSRSMERAELRRTPGQRAGWRGREFLLLLAASLLVGAGLYQVHQAKSQGLGDVDAGLAAKRLLNLNDLGTREELLPALSPLFPKMRERDTAAREIYYLTGSLGNVGAIAQKKLLTGEQFRQLKPLFVVRKPAQFQRAFYMWCGIFLGAFWLAHLWWGVRGFRGDQTFLPALLALSGIGLILMVSLRDPVRDNLLIVDFAQGAAAGVVLLAALSGLDYQRLTGKLSFVPLLVSFALSVLLVVFGTGPGVSDAKVNLFGFQPVELIRVLLVFFLAGYFAQRWDVLRHARETRPGLAALTRKFDIPPVEYTLPALVSVALSLIFFFLQKDMGPALVFACLFLTLYGIARGSAFVPAAGLALLGAGFAGGYLLGVPHTVGERVSMWLSPWDNLVHGGDQLAHSLWAYATGGIAGTGIGQGDPQLVPAAHTDLILSALGEQWGFLGIAAVFALYAFLVYRSLKIALRARSDYEFFLAAGLAAATALQILLIAGGSLGVLPLSGVVTPFLSYGRTAMLANFIMFGILEAISARQAAELANSQPFRIPATFAGVCFAIVGAVVVAKAAYVQVLRSGPMIGAGTLVVQADGARRYQYNPRLQEIMREIPKGTVYDRNGLPLATSNWDELEKHRADYQALGIDIDRACPRAESRHYPFGGLMFDLLGDLRARTRWGATNTSFVERDSARRLRGYDDRPTLVEVKNPKTGKMDRVLRYDYRELVPLLRHRREPNHPEVRRVLDRPRDVRMSIDARLEVKVADILRNQLKQAGQTRGAAVVMDPATGDLLAAVSYPLPVEGADPGEDNPYLDRARYGLYPPGSTFKVVTAMAALRKSADLAHKQYQCERLPDGRVGNYIKGSKRPIRDDVQDKNPHGTLDLEHGLIVSCNAYFAQLGTYDVGADALHETATMLGIAAASPDTAGELKKSLPQSSYGQGEVVASPLQMARVAATVANAGAMPQGRWITDETNARTAAPSIILPADAAGTLGRFMREVVTSGTGRRAGAGSVPIAGKTGTAELADAPSHAWFIGFAPYGASARKIAFSVLVENGVYGGTAAAPAATEIVNAAVKLGMIQP
;
A
#
# COMPACT_ATOMS: atom_id res chain seq x y z
N MET A 1 -14.58 -15.08 70.68
CA MET A 1 -15.84 -14.66 71.33
C MET A 1 -15.77 -13.17 71.63
N ALA A 2 -16.61 -12.40 70.93
CA ALA A 2 -17.17 -11.08 71.26
C ALA A 2 -18.02 -10.75 70.03
N VAL A 3 -19.24 -11.27 70.02
CA VAL A 3 -20.20 -11.08 68.92
C VAL A 3 -20.88 -9.73 69.13
N THR A 4 -20.42 -8.69 68.46
CA THR A 4 -21.16 -7.42 68.36
C THR A 4 -22.14 -7.49 67.21
N HIS A 5 -23.26 -8.19 67.44
CA HIS A 5 -24.47 -7.98 66.66
C HIS A 5 -25.14 -6.68 67.14
N SER A 6 -24.90 -5.55 66.49
CA SER A 6 -25.80 -4.39 66.61
C SER A 6 -27.04 -4.62 65.74
N ARG A 7 -28.02 -5.35 66.27
CA ARG A 7 -29.39 -5.34 65.76
C ARG A 7 -30.28 -4.70 66.82
N SER A 8 -31.02 -3.65 66.41
CA SER A 8 -32.38 -3.26 66.83
C SER A 8 -32.59 -1.79 67.26
N MET A 9 -31.55 -1.03 67.63
CA MET A 9 -31.73 0.33 68.20
C MET A 9 -31.81 1.50 67.21
N GLU A 10 -31.43 1.35 65.93
CA GLU A 10 -31.54 2.43 64.92
C GLU A 10 -32.87 2.43 64.13
N ARG A 11 -33.85 1.61 64.53
CA ARG A 11 -35.18 1.61 63.89
C ARG A 11 -36.11 2.72 64.38
N ALA A 12 -35.70 3.56 65.34
CA ALA A 12 -36.59 4.50 66.01
C ALA A 12 -36.44 5.98 65.62
N GLU A 13 -35.45 6.39 64.82
CA GLU A 13 -35.24 7.82 64.48
C GLU A 13 -35.38 8.20 62.99
N LEU A 14 -36.02 7.37 62.17
CA LEU A 14 -36.47 7.80 60.84
C LEU A 14 -37.85 8.47 60.91
N ARG A 15 -37.94 9.56 61.69
CA ARG A 15 -38.95 10.59 61.43
C ARG A 15 -38.68 11.12 60.02
N ARG A 16 -39.56 10.75 59.09
CA ARG A 16 -39.74 11.46 57.82
C ARG A 16 -39.78 12.95 58.15
N THR A 17 -38.76 13.71 57.78
CA THR A 17 -38.83 15.17 57.76
C THR A 17 -39.92 15.53 56.75
N PRO A 18 -41.09 16.04 57.18
CA PRO A 18 -42.13 16.48 56.26
C PRO A 18 -41.74 17.90 55.83
N GLY A 19 -41.38 18.11 54.56
CA GLY A 19 -41.23 19.50 54.08
C GLY A 19 -40.36 19.80 52.86
N GLN A 20 -39.60 18.86 52.28
CA GLN A 20 -38.91 19.13 51.01
C GLN A 20 -39.65 18.47 49.85
N ARG A 21 -40.51 19.25 49.17
CA ARG A 21 -41.08 18.92 47.85
C ARG A 21 -39.92 18.45 46.96
N ALA A 22 -40.07 17.30 46.29
CA ALA A 22 -39.10 16.82 45.33
C ALA A 22 -38.93 17.88 44.22
N GLY A 23 -37.83 18.63 44.25
CA GLY A 23 -37.54 19.64 43.25
C GLY A 23 -37.39 19.00 41.87
N TRP A 24 -37.93 19.66 40.85
CA TRP A 24 -37.75 19.29 39.44
C TRP A 24 -36.24 19.14 39.12
N ARG A 25 -35.87 18.13 38.31
CA ARG A 25 -34.49 17.79 37.93
C ARG A 25 -33.91 18.81 36.91
N GLY A 26 -33.99 20.11 37.23
CA GLY A 26 -33.65 21.20 36.31
C GLY A 26 -32.19 21.24 35.86
N ARG A 27 -31.23 20.84 36.71
CA ARG A 27 -29.82 20.74 36.31
C ARG A 27 -29.60 19.62 35.30
N GLU A 28 -30.22 18.46 35.52
CA GLU A 28 -30.19 17.37 34.54
C GLU A 28 -30.80 17.81 33.21
N PHE A 29 -31.95 18.49 33.25
CA PHE A 29 -32.61 19.01 32.05
C PHE A 29 -31.68 19.91 31.22
N LEU A 30 -31.04 20.90 31.85
CA LEU A 30 -30.12 21.83 31.16
C LEU A 30 -28.91 21.11 30.57
N LEU A 31 -28.30 20.18 31.31
CA LEU A 31 -27.16 19.40 30.83
C LEU A 31 -27.56 18.43 29.72
N LEU A 32 -28.73 17.80 29.81
CA LEU A 32 -29.26 16.89 28.80
C LEU A 32 -29.59 17.63 27.51
N LEU A 33 -30.14 18.85 27.61
CA LEU A 33 -30.35 19.73 26.48
C LEU A 33 -29.02 20.11 25.81
N ALA A 34 -28.03 20.55 26.58
CA ALA A 34 -26.71 20.88 26.06
C ALA A 34 -26.05 19.68 25.36
N ALA A 35 -26.08 18.50 25.99
CA ALA A 35 -25.56 17.27 25.39
C ALA A 35 -26.33 16.86 24.13
N SER A 36 -27.66 17.00 24.11
CA SER A 36 -28.49 16.72 22.93
C SER A 36 -28.15 17.65 21.77
N LEU A 37 -27.92 18.94 22.03
CA LEU A 37 -27.53 19.92 21.01
C LEU A 37 -26.15 19.61 20.43
N LEU A 38 -25.17 19.25 21.27
CA LEU A 38 -23.82 18.87 20.83
C LEU A 38 -23.84 17.58 19.98
N VAL A 39 -24.56 16.55 20.45
CA VAL A 39 -24.73 15.30 19.70
C VAL A 39 -25.49 15.55 18.40
N GLY A 40 -26.54 16.37 18.42
CA GLY A 40 -27.30 16.77 17.25
C GLY A 40 -26.44 17.50 16.21
N ALA A 41 -25.58 18.42 16.64
CA ALA A 41 -24.63 19.10 15.76
C ALA A 41 -23.63 18.12 15.13
N GLY A 42 -23.09 17.18 15.90
CA GLY A 42 -22.21 16.13 15.37
C GLY A 42 -22.91 15.17 14.41
N LEU A 43 -24.16 14.78 14.72
CA LEU A 43 -24.99 13.95 13.84
C LEU A 43 -25.31 14.67 12.53
N TYR A 44 -25.57 15.97 12.58
CA TYR A 44 -25.77 16.79 11.40
C TYR A 44 -24.49 16.84 10.53
N GLN A 45 -23.32 17.04 11.14
CA GLN A 45 -22.05 17.07 10.41
C GLN A 45 -21.73 15.73 9.73
N VAL A 46 -21.88 14.60 10.45
CA VAL A 46 -21.63 13.27 9.86
C VAL A 46 -22.65 12.94 8.77
N HIS A 47 -23.91 13.35 8.94
CA HIS A 47 -24.95 13.18 7.91
C HIS A 47 -24.61 13.97 6.65
N GLN A 48 -24.20 15.23 6.78
CA GLN A 48 -23.74 16.05 5.66
C GLN A 48 -22.57 15.38 4.95
N ALA A 49 -21.55 14.94 5.68
CA ALA A 49 -20.38 14.26 5.12
C ALA A 49 -20.76 12.97 4.35
N LYS A 50 -21.70 12.18 4.87
CA LYS A 50 -22.17 10.94 4.20
C LYS A 50 -23.20 11.16 3.10
N SER A 51 -23.78 12.35 3.02
CA SER A 51 -24.81 12.67 2.01
C SER A 51 -24.25 13.28 0.73
N GLN A 52 -23.02 13.80 0.75
CA GLN A 52 -22.41 14.50 -0.41
C GLN A 52 -22.41 13.68 -1.72
N GLY A 53 -22.22 12.35 -1.66
CA GLY A 53 -22.20 11.48 -2.84
C GLY A 53 -23.50 10.72 -3.12
N LEU A 54 -24.57 10.94 -2.35
CA LEU A 54 -25.80 10.15 -2.50
C LEU A 54 -26.57 10.50 -3.79
N GLY A 55 -26.47 11.74 -4.28
CA GLY A 55 -27.07 12.14 -5.55
C GLY A 55 -26.48 11.39 -6.74
N ASP A 56 -25.16 11.15 -6.73
CA ASP A 56 -24.48 10.36 -7.76
C ASP A 56 -24.90 8.89 -7.73
N VAL A 57 -25.21 8.36 -6.54
CA VAL A 57 -25.74 7.00 -6.40
C VAL A 57 -27.12 6.89 -7.04
N ASP A 58 -28.02 7.85 -6.78
CA ASP A 58 -29.35 7.86 -7.40
C ASP A 58 -29.27 8.02 -8.92
N ALA A 59 -28.41 8.94 -9.42
CA ALA A 59 -28.16 9.09 -10.85
C ALA A 59 -27.52 7.84 -11.46
N GLY A 60 -26.62 7.17 -10.73
CA GLY A 60 -25.97 5.92 -11.15
C GLY A 60 -26.94 4.74 -11.23
N LEU A 61 -27.87 4.64 -10.28
CA LEU A 61 -28.95 3.65 -10.28
C LEU A 61 -29.93 3.91 -11.42
N ALA A 62 -30.35 5.16 -11.63
CA ALA A 62 -31.24 5.54 -12.73
C ALA A 62 -30.63 5.25 -14.10
N ALA A 63 -29.33 5.50 -14.26
CA ALA A 63 -28.58 5.21 -15.48
C ALA A 63 -28.15 3.73 -15.61
N LYS A 64 -28.53 2.84 -14.68
CA LYS A 64 -28.08 1.44 -14.59
C LYS A 64 -26.56 1.24 -14.61
N ARG A 65 -25.80 2.27 -14.22
CA ARG A 65 -24.34 2.20 -14.00
C ARG A 65 -24.01 1.55 -12.66
N LEU A 66 -24.90 1.71 -11.69
CA LEU A 66 -24.88 1.01 -10.41
C LEU A 66 -26.04 0.02 -10.37
N LEU A 67 -25.84 -1.10 -9.70
CA LEU A 67 -26.88 -2.12 -9.51
C LEU A 67 -27.23 -2.25 -8.03
N ASN A 68 -28.52 -2.12 -7.71
CA ASN A 68 -29.01 -2.47 -6.39
C ASN A 68 -29.27 -3.96 -6.32
N LEU A 69 -28.44 -4.68 -5.58
CA LEU A 69 -28.54 -6.13 -5.45
C LEU A 69 -29.90 -6.56 -4.91
N ASN A 70 -30.52 -5.79 -3.99
CA ASN A 70 -31.82 -6.16 -3.43
C ASN A 70 -33.02 -5.87 -4.33
N ASP A 71 -32.83 -5.15 -5.45
CA ASP A 71 -33.90 -4.78 -6.38
C ASP A 71 -33.72 -5.44 -7.77
N LEU A 72 -32.85 -6.45 -7.91
CA LEU A 72 -32.61 -7.12 -9.19
C LEU A 72 -33.86 -7.89 -9.65
N GLY A 73 -34.33 -7.64 -10.87
CA GLY A 73 -35.46 -8.36 -11.44
C GLY A 73 -35.06 -9.67 -12.12
N THR A 74 -33.86 -9.70 -12.70
CA THR A 74 -33.32 -10.85 -13.43
C THR A 74 -31.81 -10.99 -13.24
N ARG A 75 -31.26 -12.19 -13.43
CA ARG A 75 -29.80 -12.42 -13.33
C ARG A 75 -29.02 -11.78 -14.47
N GLU A 76 -29.69 -11.58 -15.61
CA GLU A 76 -29.12 -11.00 -16.83
C GLU A 76 -28.65 -9.55 -16.62
N GLU A 77 -29.24 -8.84 -15.65
CA GLU A 77 -28.83 -7.49 -15.24
C GLU A 77 -27.41 -7.42 -14.65
N LEU A 78 -26.86 -8.54 -14.16
CA LEU A 78 -25.49 -8.61 -13.63
C LEU A 78 -24.44 -8.79 -14.74
N LEU A 79 -24.84 -9.26 -15.93
CA LEU A 79 -23.90 -9.64 -17.00
C LEU A 79 -23.03 -8.47 -17.48
N PRO A 80 -23.53 -7.23 -17.65
CA PRO A 80 -22.70 -6.09 -18.05
C PRO A 80 -21.61 -5.79 -17.02
N ALA A 81 -21.94 -5.78 -15.73
CA ALA A 81 -21.00 -5.50 -14.64
C ALA A 81 -19.93 -6.59 -14.48
N LEU A 82 -20.27 -7.85 -14.77
CA LEU A 82 -19.35 -8.99 -14.71
C LEU A 82 -18.49 -9.13 -15.98
N SER A 83 -18.87 -8.46 -17.07
CA SER A 83 -18.22 -8.61 -18.37
C SER A 83 -16.72 -8.33 -18.40
N PRO A 84 -16.18 -7.32 -17.68
CA PRO A 84 -14.75 -7.02 -17.70
C PRO A 84 -13.92 -8.08 -16.94
N LEU A 85 -14.54 -8.79 -16.00
CA LEU A 85 -13.85 -9.73 -15.10
C LEU A 85 -13.90 -11.18 -15.58
N PHE A 86 -14.97 -11.52 -16.29
CA PHE A 86 -15.23 -12.88 -16.78
C PHE A 86 -15.35 -12.83 -18.31
N PRO A 87 -14.24 -13.00 -19.05
CA PRO A 87 -14.25 -12.95 -20.51
C PRO A 87 -15.03 -14.13 -21.11
N LYS A 88 -15.01 -15.30 -20.45
CA LYS A 88 -15.77 -16.48 -20.89
C LYS A 88 -17.24 -16.40 -20.45
N MET A 89 -18.15 -16.54 -21.41
CA MET A 89 -19.60 -16.45 -21.18
C MET A 89 -20.12 -17.44 -20.13
N ARG A 90 -19.60 -18.68 -20.07
CA ARG A 90 -20.00 -19.69 -19.07
C ARG A 90 -19.63 -19.31 -17.64
N GLU A 91 -18.42 -18.78 -17.44
CA GLU A 91 -17.96 -18.34 -16.12
C GLU A 91 -18.77 -17.12 -15.65
N ARG A 92 -19.07 -16.20 -16.58
CA ARG A 92 -19.91 -15.03 -16.33
C ARG A 92 -21.34 -15.39 -15.90
N ASP A 93 -22.00 -16.31 -16.62
CA ASP A 93 -23.36 -16.75 -16.27
C ASP A 93 -23.41 -17.48 -14.93
N THR A 94 -22.38 -18.28 -14.64
CA THR A 94 -22.25 -18.96 -13.34
C THR A 94 -22.10 -17.96 -12.20
N ALA A 95 -21.21 -16.98 -12.34
CA ALA A 95 -21.02 -15.92 -11.35
C ALA A 95 -22.30 -15.08 -11.16
N ALA A 96 -22.98 -14.71 -12.24
CA ALA A 96 -24.25 -13.98 -12.19
C ALA A 96 -25.33 -14.76 -11.41
N ARG A 97 -25.47 -16.06 -11.71
CA ARG A 97 -26.43 -16.94 -11.04
C ARG A 97 -26.18 -17.04 -9.53
N GLU A 98 -24.93 -17.28 -9.14
CA GLU A 98 -24.55 -17.44 -7.73
C GLU A 98 -24.72 -16.13 -6.94
N ILE A 99 -24.39 -14.98 -7.55
CA ILE A 99 -24.63 -13.67 -6.94
C ILE A 99 -26.14 -13.43 -6.79
N TYR A 100 -26.93 -13.69 -7.84
CA TYR A 100 -28.38 -13.49 -7.84
C TYR A 100 -29.07 -14.29 -6.73
N TYR A 101 -28.66 -15.55 -6.48
CA TYR A 101 -29.22 -16.36 -5.39
C TYR A 101 -28.96 -15.82 -3.98
N LEU A 102 -27.96 -14.95 -3.80
CA LEU A 102 -27.68 -14.30 -2.51
C LEU A 102 -28.50 -13.02 -2.32
N THR A 103 -29.12 -12.50 -3.37
CA THR A 103 -29.77 -11.19 -3.35
C THR A 103 -31.21 -11.20 -2.78
N GLY A 104 -31.81 -10.02 -2.63
CA GLY A 104 -33.20 -9.84 -2.15
C GLY A 104 -33.32 -9.49 -0.66
N SER A 105 -32.33 -9.83 0.17
CA SER A 105 -32.30 -9.44 1.58
C SER A 105 -30.89 -9.20 2.14
N LEU A 106 -29.96 -8.74 1.29
CA LEU A 106 -28.58 -8.49 1.69
C LEU A 106 -28.46 -7.23 2.55
N GLY A 107 -27.86 -7.38 3.73
CA GLY A 107 -27.51 -6.24 4.59
C GLY A 107 -26.27 -5.47 4.13
N ASN A 108 -25.37 -6.13 3.38
CA ASN A 108 -24.14 -5.55 2.83
C ASN A 108 -23.67 -6.29 1.56
N VAL A 109 -22.96 -5.59 0.69
CA VAL A 109 -22.34 -6.15 -0.53
C VAL A 109 -21.24 -7.18 -0.19
N GLY A 110 -20.56 -7.01 0.94
CA GLY A 110 -19.50 -7.91 1.44
C GLY A 110 -19.94 -9.36 1.65
N ALA A 111 -21.24 -9.62 1.80
CA ALA A 111 -21.80 -10.96 1.91
C ALA A 111 -21.45 -11.85 0.70
N ILE A 112 -21.26 -11.26 -0.48
CA ILE A 112 -20.86 -11.98 -1.70
C ILE A 112 -19.44 -12.57 -1.56
N ALA A 113 -18.52 -11.82 -0.95
CA ALA A 113 -17.13 -12.26 -0.79
C ALA A 113 -16.99 -13.46 0.14
N GLN A 114 -17.88 -13.62 1.13
CA GLN A 114 -17.82 -14.71 2.11
C GLN A 114 -18.07 -16.10 1.49
N LYS A 115 -18.68 -16.17 0.32
CA LYS A 115 -18.94 -17.42 -0.41
C LYS A 115 -17.76 -17.89 -1.25
N LYS A 116 -16.61 -17.21 -1.21
CA LYS A 116 -15.40 -17.51 -2.01
C LYS A 116 -15.65 -17.60 -3.53
N LEU A 117 -16.70 -16.95 -4.01
CA LEU A 117 -17.09 -16.87 -5.42
C LEU A 117 -16.13 -16.02 -6.25
N LEU A 118 -15.56 -14.99 -5.62
CA LEU A 118 -14.69 -14.00 -6.25
C LEU A 118 -13.35 -13.98 -5.53
N THR A 119 -12.26 -13.77 -6.28
CA THR A 119 -10.98 -13.42 -5.67
C THR A 119 -11.09 -12.06 -4.97
N GLY A 120 -10.22 -11.79 -3.99
CA GLY A 120 -10.23 -10.50 -3.29
C GLY A 120 -9.95 -9.29 -4.20
N GLU A 121 -9.32 -9.51 -5.35
CA GLU A 121 -9.13 -8.49 -6.39
C GLU A 121 -10.40 -8.28 -7.22
N GLN A 122 -11.01 -9.35 -7.72
CA GLN A 122 -12.29 -9.29 -8.43
C GLN A 122 -13.39 -8.62 -7.58
N PHE A 123 -13.47 -8.98 -6.30
CA PHE A 123 -14.43 -8.37 -5.40
C PHE A 123 -14.16 -6.87 -5.19
N ARG A 124 -12.89 -6.44 -5.09
CA ARG A 124 -12.55 -5.02 -4.97
C ARG A 124 -12.94 -4.21 -6.21
N GLN A 125 -12.86 -4.81 -7.40
CA GLN A 125 -13.28 -4.17 -8.65
C GLN A 125 -14.81 -4.10 -8.78
N LEU A 126 -15.54 -5.11 -8.28
CA LEU A 126 -17.01 -5.15 -8.33
C LEU A 126 -17.70 -4.34 -7.24
N LYS A 127 -17.16 -4.30 -6.02
CA LYS A 127 -17.82 -3.66 -4.86
C LYS A 127 -18.33 -2.23 -5.15
N PRO A 128 -17.58 -1.36 -5.86
CA PRO A 128 -18.06 -0.01 -6.17
C PRO A 128 -19.32 0.04 -7.05
N LEU A 129 -19.52 -0.95 -7.91
CA LEU A 129 -20.63 -1.05 -8.86
C LEU A 129 -21.95 -1.49 -8.21
N PHE A 130 -21.89 -2.03 -6.99
CA PHE A 130 -23.04 -2.59 -6.29
C PHE A 130 -23.45 -1.74 -5.09
N VAL A 131 -24.75 -1.67 -4.85
CA VAL A 131 -25.37 -1.17 -3.62
C VAL A 131 -26.41 -2.18 -3.11
N VAL A 132 -26.79 -2.08 -1.84
CA VAL A 132 -27.85 -2.93 -1.25
C VAL A 132 -29.06 -2.13 -0.79
N ARG A 133 -28.94 -0.80 -0.76
CA ARG A 133 -29.99 0.11 -0.29
C ARG A 133 -30.00 1.39 -1.09
N LYS A 134 -31.18 1.99 -1.21
CA LYS A 134 -31.35 3.33 -1.81
C LYS A 134 -30.99 4.43 -0.81
N PRO A 135 -30.46 5.59 -1.28
CA PRO A 135 -30.23 6.77 -0.44
C PRO A 135 -31.40 7.15 0.48
N ALA A 136 -32.64 7.13 -0.04
CA ALA A 136 -33.84 7.42 0.75
C ALA A 136 -34.06 6.46 1.92
N GLN A 137 -33.71 5.17 1.76
CA GLN A 137 -33.80 4.18 2.84
C GLN A 137 -32.79 4.48 3.95
N PHE A 138 -31.57 4.91 3.58
CA PHE A 138 -30.57 5.35 4.55
C PHE A 138 -31.03 6.60 5.31
N GLN A 139 -31.52 7.63 4.62
CA GLN A 139 -31.99 8.87 5.27
C GLN A 139 -33.12 8.58 6.27
N ARG A 140 -34.11 7.78 5.87
CA ARG A 140 -35.21 7.38 6.77
C ARG A 140 -34.68 6.64 8.00
N ALA A 141 -33.78 5.68 7.81
CA ALA A 141 -33.17 4.94 8.91
C ALA A 141 -32.37 5.88 9.84
N PHE A 142 -31.59 6.80 9.27
CA PHE A 142 -30.78 7.75 10.02
C PHE A 142 -31.63 8.60 10.97
N TYR A 143 -32.64 9.31 10.46
CA TYR A 143 -33.47 10.18 11.27
C TYR A 143 -34.30 9.41 12.31
N MET A 144 -34.85 8.25 11.92
CA MET A 144 -35.63 7.41 12.82
C MET A 144 -34.79 6.91 14.01
N TRP A 145 -33.59 6.36 13.75
CA TRP A 145 -32.74 5.81 14.82
C TRP A 145 -32.08 6.90 15.66
N CYS A 146 -31.77 8.07 15.10
CA CYS A 146 -31.34 9.23 15.89
C CYS A 146 -32.47 9.71 16.83
N GLY A 147 -33.70 9.78 16.33
CA GLY A 147 -34.87 10.14 17.12
C GLY A 147 -35.16 9.15 18.26
N ILE A 148 -35.11 7.85 17.97
CA ILE A 148 -35.27 6.79 19.00
C ILE A 148 -34.17 6.88 20.06
N PHE A 149 -32.92 7.07 19.64
CA PHE A 149 -31.78 7.20 20.54
C PHE A 149 -31.95 8.39 21.50
N LEU A 150 -32.17 9.60 20.97
CA LEU A 150 -32.37 10.80 21.80
C LEU A 150 -33.62 10.69 22.65
N GLY A 151 -34.72 10.19 22.06
CA GLY A 151 -35.99 9.98 22.75
C GLY A 151 -35.86 9.09 23.98
N ALA A 152 -35.06 8.02 23.94
CA ALA A 152 -34.86 7.14 25.09
C ALA A 152 -34.26 7.87 26.30
N PHE A 153 -33.29 8.77 26.11
CA PHE A 153 -32.69 9.57 27.19
C PHE A 153 -33.69 10.57 27.77
N TRP A 154 -34.45 11.25 26.93
CA TRP A 154 -35.48 12.19 27.37
C TRP A 154 -36.62 11.48 28.10
N LEU A 155 -37.03 10.29 27.65
CA LEU A 155 -38.02 9.46 28.34
C LEU A 155 -37.52 9.01 29.71
N ALA A 156 -36.25 8.62 29.84
CA ALA A 156 -35.65 8.29 31.14
C ALA A 156 -35.64 9.49 32.11
N HIS A 157 -35.28 10.69 31.62
CA HIS A 157 -35.35 11.93 32.39
C HIS A 157 -36.77 12.23 32.88
N LEU A 158 -37.75 12.17 31.97
CA LEU A 158 -39.16 12.41 32.30
C LEU A 158 -39.68 11.39 33.32
N TRP A 159 -39.35 10.10 33.13
CA TRP A 159 -39.71 9.04 34.05
C TRP A 159 -39.17 9.27 35.46
N TRP A 160 -37.91 9.65 35.58
CA TRP A 160 -37.29 10.01 36.85
C TRP A 160 -37.88 11.28 37.47
N GLY A 161 -38.22 12.27 36.64
CA GLY A 161 -38.92 13.49 37.07
C GLY A 161 -40.29 13.18 37.69
N VAL A 162 -41.11 12.37 37.00
CA VAL A 162 -42.45 11.96 37.48
C VAL A 162 -42.36 11.13 38.75
N ARG A 163 -41.37 10.25 38.89
CA ARG A 163 -41.15 9.45 40.10
C ARG A 163 -40.47 10.19 41.25
N GLY A 164 -40.08 11.46 41.06
CA GLY A 164 -39.33 12.22 42.07
C GLY A 164 -37.99 11.57 42.44
N PHE A 165 -37.32 10.93 41.48
CA PHE A 165 -36.07 10.21 41.68
C PHE A 165 -34.92 11.16 42.07
N ARG A 166 -34.24 10.88 43.18
CA ARG A 166 -33.21 11.73 43.79
C ARG A 166 -31.76 11.32 43.45
N GLY A 167 -31.56 10.53 42.40
CA GLY A 167 -30.23 10.12 41.94
C GLY A 167 -29.39 11.26 41.36
N ASP A 168 -28.18 10.95 40.93
CA ASP A 168 -27.24 11.93 40.38
C ASP A 168 -27.85 12.59 39.14
N GLN A 169 -27.69 13.91 38.98
CA GLN A 169 -28.25 14.65 37.84
C GLN A 169 -27.26 14.80 36.69
N THR A 170 -26.06 14.22 36.79
CA THR A 170 -24.97 14.39 35.83
C THR A 170 -24.64 13.14 35.02
N PHE A 171 -25.05 11.94 35.43
CA PHE A 171 -24.76 10.73 34.66
C PHE A 171 -25.53 10.66 33.35
N LEU A 172 -26.86 10.82 33.36
CA LEU A 172 -27.67 10.68 32.16
C LEU A 172 -27.20 11.61 31.01
N PRO A 173 -26.88 12.91 31.25
CA PRO A 173 -26.29 13.78 30.23
C PRO A 173 -24.89 13.35 29.77
N ALA A 174 -24.02 12.90 30.68
CA ALA A 174 -22.67 12.46 30.34
C ALA A 174 -22.68 11.16 29.52
N LEU A 175 -23.58 10.23 29.86
CA LEU A 175 -23.83 9.00 29.10
C LEU A 175 -24.41 9.32 27.72
N LEU A 176 -25.32 10.30 27.61
CA LEU A 176 -25.80 10.79 26.32
C LEU A 176 -24.66 11.36 25.46
N ALA A 177 -23.82 12.22 26.02
CA ALA A 177 -22.69 12.78 25.30
C ALA A 177 -21.74 11.70 24.79
N LEU A 178 -21.37 10.75 25.67
CA LEU A 178 -20.43 9.69 25.34
C LEU A 178 -20.97 8.68 24.32
N SER A 179 -22.21 8.19 24.54
CA SER A 179 -22.86 7.27 23.58
C SER A 179 -23.29 7.99 22.29
N GLY A 180 -23.55 9.29 22.34
CA GLY A 180 -23.78 10.11 21.16
C GLY A 180 -22.54 10.25 20.28
N ILE A 181 -21.35 10.41 20.88
CA ILE A 181 -20.08 10.32 20.15
C ILE A 181 -19.94 8.95 19.49
N GLY A 182 -20.24 7.86 20.21
CA GLY A 182 -20.27 6.51 19.65
C GLY A 182 -21.23 6.38 18.46
N LEU A 183 -22.45 6.92 18.57
CA LEU A 183 -23.45 6.93 17.50
C LEU A 183 -22.96 7.67 16.25
N ILE A 184 -22.34 8.85 16.42
CA ILE A 184 -21.73 9.63 15.33
C ILE A 184 -20.65 8.80 14.62
N LEU A 185 -19.80 8.10 15.39
CA LEU A 185 -18.78 7.24 14.81
C LEU A 185 -19.37 6.05 14.06
N MET A 186 -20.44 5.42 14.56
CA MET A 186 -21.12 4.31 13.86
C MET A 186 -21.67 4.72 12.48
N VAL A 187 -22.07 5.98 12.31
CA VAL A 187 -22.46 6.52 11.01
C VAL A 187 -21.24 6.79 10.13
N SER A 188 -20.14 7.26 10.71
CA SER A 188 -18.91 7.55 9.96
C SER A 188 -18.18 6.32 9.41
N LEU A 189 -18.28 5.19 10.10
CA LEU A 189 -17.42 4.01 9.94
C LEU A 189 -17.60 3.25 8.62
N ARG A 190 -18.79 3.29 8.03
CA ARG A 190 -19.16 2.41 6.90
C ARG A 190 -19.84 3.19 5.78
N ASP A 191 -19.85 2.62 4.59
CA ASP A 191 -20.63 3.14 3.47
C ASP A 191 -22.14 2.93 3.74
N PRO A 192 -22.96 3.99 3.71
CA PRO A 192 -24.38 3.92 4.09
C PRO A 192 -25.25 3.09 3.13
N VAL A 193 -24.86 2.95 1.87
CA VAL A 193 -25.65 2.23 0.84
C VAL A 193 -25.07 0.85 0.50
N ARG A 194 -23.80 0.59 0.83
CA ARG A 194 -23.11 -0.68 0.51
C ARG A 194 -22.88 -1.61 1.70
N ASP A 195 -22.63 -1.08 2.89
CA ASP A 195 -22.20 -1.87 4.06
C ASP A 195 -23.27 -1.91 5.17
N ASN A 196 -23.15 -2.75 6.21
CA ASN A 196 -24.19 -2.79 7.27
C ASN A 196 -24.35 -1.43 8.00
N LEU A 197 -25.60 -1.05 8.29
CA LEU A 197 -25.93 0.16 9.06
C LEU A 197 -25.69 -0.04 10.56
N LEU A 198 -24.47 0.22 11.03
CA LEU A 198 -24.10 0.06 12.45
C LEU A 198 -24.91 0.98 13.39
N ILE A 199 -25.43 2.11 12.88
CA ILE A 199 -26.30 3.02 13.63
C ILE A 199 -27.52 2.30 14.21
N VAL A 200 -28.08 1.33 13.48
CA VAL A 200 -29.32 0.63 13.86
C VAL A 200 -29.08 -0.18 15.13
N ASP A 201 -28.14 -1.10 15.09
CA ASP A 201 -27.80 -1.98 16.22
C ASP A 201 -27.30 -1.17 17.43
N PHE A 202 -26.53 -0.11 17.19
CA PHE A 202 -26.01 0.75 18.24
C PHE A 202 -27.14 1.54 18.93
N ALA A 203 -28.03 2.18 18.17
CA ALA A 203 -29.16 2.92 18.71
C ALA A 203 -30.13 2.02 19.47
N GLN A 204 -30.39 0.80 18.96
CA GLN A 204 -31.19 -0.21 19.66
C GLN A 204 -30.56 -0.60 20.99
N GLY A 205 -29.27 -0.93 20.99
CA GLY A 205 -28.55 -1.32 22.21
C GLY A 205 -28.50 -0.19 23.24
N ALA A 206 -28.30 1.05 22.80
CA ALA A 206 -28.29 2.21 23.69
C ALA A 206 -29.69 2.53 24.24
N ALA A 207 -30.73 2.55 23.40
CA ALA A 207 -32.10 2.80 23.84
C ALA A 207 -32.59 1.73 24.83
N ALA A 208 -32.38 0.45 24.53
CA ALA A 208 -32.69 -0.65 25.45
C ALA A 208 -31.86 -0.57 26.73
N GLY A 209 -30.59 -0.17 26.64
CA GLY A 209 -29.72 0.06 27.78
C GLY A 209 -30.23 1.18 28.69
N VAL A 210 -30.65 2.32 28.13
CA VAL A 210 -31.23 3.44 28.88
C VAL A 210 -32.53 3.03 29.58
N VAL A 211 -33.38 2.22 28.92
CA VAL A 211 -34.58 1.66 29.55
C VAL A 211 -34.21 0.78 30.75
N LEU A 212 -33.24 -0.13 30.60
CA LEU A 212 -32.75 -0.95 31.70
C LEU A 212 -32.13 -0.11 32.83
N LEU A 213 -31.36 0.93 32.49
CA LEU A 213 -30.80 1.87 33.45
C LEU A 213 -31.91 2.53 34.28
N ALA A 214 -32.97 3.02 33.64
CA ALA A 214 -34.08 3.68 34.31
C ALA A 214 -34.94 2.72 35.15
N ALA A 215 -35.08 1.47 34.71
CA ALA A 215 -35.81 0.43 35.43
C ALA A 215 -35.03 -0.06 36.68
N LEU A 216 -33.75 -0.32 36.52
CA LEU A 216 -32.88 -0.87 37.56
C LEU A 216 -32.47 0.18 38.60
N SER A 217 -32.49 1.48 38.27
CA SER A 217 -32.16 2.55 39.22
C SER A 217 -33.11 2.62 40.43
N GLY A 218 -34.30 2.01 40.35
CA GLY A 218 -35.25 1.95 41.46
C GLY A 218 -34.97 0.85 42.50
N LEU A 219 -34.11 -0.12 42.21
CA LEU A 219 -33.94 -1.33 43.03
C LEU A 219 -33.01 -1.10 44.22
N ASP A 220 -33.28 -1.74 45.37
CA ASP A 220 -32.42 -1.75 46.57
C ASP A 220 -31.46 -2.95 46.55
N TYR A 221 -30.24 -2.74 46.06
CA TYR A 221 -29.25 -3.80 45.88
C TYR A 221 -28.71 -4.34 47.20
N GLN A 222 -28.62 -3.54 48.26
CA GLN A 222 -28.21 -4.04 49.57
C GLN A 222 -29.22 -5.08 50.09
N ARG A 223 -30.52 -4.84 49.90
CA ARG A 223 -31.57 -5.80 50.26
C ARG A 223 -31.57 -7.03 49.34
N LEU A 224 -31.33 -6.84 48.05
CA LEU A 224 -31.41 -7.91 47.05
C LEU A 224 -30.25 -8.91 47.18
N THR A 225 -29.01 -8.40 47.22
CA THR A 225 -27.80 -9.23 47.06
C THR A 225 -26.83 -9.13 48.22
N GLY A 226 -27.00 -8.19 49.16
CA GLY A 226 -26.05 -7.96 50.25
C GLY A 226 -25.85 -9.13 51.22
N LYS A 227 -26.84 -10.02 51.35
CA LYS A 227 -26.74 -11.26 52.16
C LYS A 227 -26.34 -12.50 51.36
N LEU A 228 -26.36 -12.43 50.03
CA LEU A 228 -26.19 -13.56 49.11
C LEU A 228 -24.91 -13.41 48.29
N SER A 229 -23.80 -13.03 48.93
CA SER A 229 -22.55 -12.66 48.25
C SER A 229 -22.01 -13.72 47.30
N PHE A 230 -22.20 -15.02 47.59
CA PHE A 230 -21.72 -16.13 46.75
C PHE A 230 -22.69 -16.53 45.62
N VAL A 231 -23.96 -16.12 45.65
CA VAL A 231 -24.93 -16.48 44.60
C VAL A 231 -24.53 -15.89 43.23
N PRO A 232 -24.15 -14.60 43.12
CA PRO A 232 -23.63 -14.04 41.87
C PRO A 232 -22.41 -14.80 41.33
N LEU A 233 -21.52 -15.27 42.22
CA LEU A 233 -20.36 -16.08 41.83
C LEU A 233 -20.79 -17.41 41.21
N LEU A 234 -21.69 -18.16 41.87
CA LEU A 234 -22.18 -19.43 41.36
C LEU A 234 -22.90 -19.28 40.02
N VAL A 235 -23.70 -18.22 39.86
CA VAL A 235 -24.35 -17.90 38.57
C VAL A 235 -23.30 -17.57 37.50
N SER A 236 -22.26 -16.81 37.86
CA SER A 236 -21.16 -16.49 36.93
C SER A 236 -20.40 -17.74 36.47
N PHE A 237 -20.20 -18.73 37.34
CA PHE A 237 -19.58 -20.01 37.00
C PHE A 237 -20.51 -20.87 36.15
N ALA A 238 -21.80 -20.95 36.46
CA ALA A 238 -22.77 -21.67 35.64
C ALA A 238 -22.82 -21.11 34.20
N LEU A 239 -22.85 -19.78 34.05
CA LEU A 239 -22.77 -19.12 32.75
C LEU A 239 -21.42 -19.37 32.07
N SER A 240 -20.33 -19.38 32.83
CA SER A 240 -18.99 -19.64 32.29
C SER A 240 -18.85 -21.06 31.76
N VAL A 241 -19.39 -22.06 32.47
CA VAL A 241 -19.46 -23.46 32.02
C VAL A 241 -20.30 -23.56 30.75
N LEU A 242 -21.46 -22.89 30.71
CA LEU A 242 -22.33 -22.87 29.54
C LEU A 242 -21.61 -22.29 28.31
N LEU A 243 -20.82 -21.22 28.49
CA LEU A 243 -19.98 -20.65 27.42
C LEU A 243 -18.84 -21.58 27.01
N VAL A 244 -18.17 -22.25 27.94
CA VAL A 244 -17.08 -23.20 27.60
C VAL A 244 -17.62 -24.38 26.79
N VAL A 245 -18.82 -24.87 27.10
CA VAL A 245 -19.43 -26.02 26.43
C VAL A 245 -20.10 -25.64 25.11
N PHE A 246 -20.93 -24.60 25.09
CA PHE A 246 -21.78 -24.24 23.94
C PHE A 246 -21.42 -22.91 23.27
N GLY A 247 -20.45 -22.18 23.81
CA GLY A 247 -20.10 -20.84 23.33
C GLY A 247 -19.39 -20.87 21.99
N THR A 248 -19.64 -19.83 21.20
CA THR A 248 -19.04 -19.59 19.89
C THR A 248 -18.30 -18.26 19.88
N GLY A 249 -17.33 -18.11 18.97
CA GLY A 249 -16.58 -16.87 18.82
C GLY A 249 -17.12 -15.92 17.77
N PRO A 250 -16.83 -14.62 17.90
CA PRO A 250 -17.18 -13.63 16.90
C PRO A 250 -16.32 -13.80 15.64
N GLY A 251 -16.95 -14.00 14.49
CA GLY A 251 -16.27 -14.14 13.21
C GLY A 251 -15.40 -15.41 13.15
N VAL A 252 -14.10 -15.21 12.92
CA VAL A 252 -13.08 -16.30 12.84
C VAL A 252 -12.36 -16.51 14.18
N SER A 253 -12.81 -15.86 15.24
CA SER A 253 -12.18 -15.96 16.56
C SER A 253 -12.51 -17.28 17.25
N ASP A 254 -11.50 -17.85 17.90
CA ASP A 254 -11.59 -19.03 18.76
C ASP A 254 -12.22 -18.75 20.14
N ALA A 255 -12.46 -17.49 20.50
CA ALA A 255 -12.91 -17.10 21.83
C ALA A 255 -14.37 -17.50 22.08
N LYS A 256 -14.68 -18.19 23.19
CA LYS A 256 -16.03 -18.69 23.48
C LYS A 256 -16.84 -17.68 24.29
N VAL A 257 -17.28 -16.60 23.63
CA VAL A 257 -17.91 -15.44 24.31
C VAL A 257 -19.39 -15.24 23.96
N ASN A 258 -19.89 -15.85 22.87
CA ASN A 258 -21.27 -15.72 22.42
C ASN A 258 -22.09 -16.98 22.68
N LEU A 259 -23.34 -16.80 23.10
CA LEU A 259 -24.36 -17.84 23.20
C LEU A 259 -25.64 -17.34 22.52
N PHE A 260 -26.10 -18.04 21.48
CA PHE A 260 -27.31 -17.67 20.71
C PHE A 260 -27.36 -16.19 20.25
N GLY A 261 -26.20 -15.60 19.91
CA GLY A 261 -26.10 -14.20 19.48
C GLY A 261 -26.03 -13.15 20.60
N PHE A 262 -26.11 -13.56 21.87
CA PHE A 262 -25.87 -12.71 23.04
C PHE A 262 -24.46 -12.98 23.61
N GLN A 263 -23.84 -12.01 24.29
CA GLN A 263 -22.57 -12.20 25.02
C GLN A 263 -22.79 -12.27 26.55
N PRO A 264 -23.03 -13.47 27.11
CA PRO A 264 -23.08 -13.66 28.56
C PRO A 264 -21.82 -13.23 29.32
N VAL A 265 -20.65 -13.18 28.64
CA VAL A 265 -19.38 -12.75 29.26
C VAL A 265 -19.46 -11.35 29.85
N GLU A 266 -20.23 -10.47 29.22
CA GLU A 266 -20.50 -9.10 29.69
C GLU A 266 -21.25 -9.10 31.03
N LEU A 267 -22.22 -10.00 31.18
CA LEU A 267 -22.98 -10.18 32.41
C LEU A 267 -22.13 -10.85 33.51
N ILE A 268 -21.29 -11.83 33.15
CA ILE A 268 -20.34 -12.48 34.07
C ILE A 268 -19.48 -11.43 34.77
N ARG A 269 -18.94 -10.44 34.04
CA ARG A 269 -18.14 -9.36 34.63
C ARG A 269 -18.92 -8.57 35.69
N VAL A 270 -20.17 -8.22 35.40
CA VAL A 270 -21.04 -7.51 36.36
C VAL A 270 -21.30 -8.38 37.59
N LEU A 271 -21.65 -9.65 37.42
CA LEU A 271 -21.89 -10.60 38.53
C LEU A 271 -20.67 -10.79 39.43
N LEU A 272 -19.48 -10.82 38.85
CA LEU A 272 -18.23 -10.91 39.61
C LEU A 272 -17.97 -9.64 40.45
N VAL A 273 -18.36 -8.46 39.98
CA VAL A 273 -18.35 -7.22 40.79
C VAL A 273 -19.31 -7.36 41.99
N PHE A 274 -20.52 -7.89 41.78
CA PHE A 274 -21.48 -8.15 42.86
C PHE A 274 -20.90 -9.09 43.93
N PHE A 275 -20.21 -10.15 43.51
CA PHE A 275 -19.52 -11.07 44.42
C PHE A 275 -18.43 -10.37 45.22
N LEU A 276 -17.50 -9.67 44.55
CA LEU A 276 -16.40 -8.98 45.23
C LEU A 276 -16.92 -7.93 46.22
N ALA A 277 -17.95 -7.17 45.84
CA ALA A 277 -18.59 -6.20 46.72
C ALA A 277 -19.18 -6.86 47.97
N GLY A 278 -19.91 -7.97 47.80
CA GLY A 278 -20.50 -8.73 48.90
C GLY A 278 -19.45 -9.37 49.81
N TYR A 279 -18.38 -9.89 49.24
CA TYR A 279 -17.29 -10.53 49.98
C TYR A 279 -16.53 -9.53 50.84
N PHE A 280 -16.07 -8.43 50.25
CA PHE A 280 -15.30 -7.43 50.96
C PHE A 280 -16.15 -6.67 51.98
N ALA A 281 -17.41 -6.33 51.66
CA ALA A 281 -18.29 -5.66 52.62
C ALA A 281 -18.51 -6.46 53.92
N GLN A 282 -18.53 -7.79 53.87
CA GLN A 282 -18.72 -8.62 55.05
C GLN A 282 -17.43 -8.88 55.84
N ARG A 283 -16.26 -8.65 55.24
CA ARG A 283 -14.96 -9.12 55.76
C ARG A 283 -13.86 -8.06 55.81
N TRP A 284 -14.11 -6.84 55.35
CA TRP A 284 -13.08 -5.80 55.23
C TRP A 284 -12.42 -5.46 56.57
N ASP A 285 -13.18 -5.46 57.67
CA ASP A 285 -12.67 -5.08 58.99
C ASP A 285 -11.62 -6.10 59.50
N VAL A 286 -11.96 -7.39 59.41
CA VAL A 286 -11.01 -8.48 59.67
C VAL A 286 -9.85 -8.42 58.69
N LEU A 287 -10.13 -8.24 57.40
CA LEU A 287 -9.12 -8.10 56.37
C LEU A 287 -8.26 -6.87 56.53
N ARG A 288 -8.55 -5.88 57.39
CA ARG A 288 -7.75 -4.67 57.61
C ARG A 288 -6.94 -4.72 58.89
N HIS A 289 -7.55 -5.19 59.99
CA HIS A 289 -6.94 -5.12 61.32
C HIS A 289 -6.33 -6.46 61.75
N ALA A 290 -6.86 -7.59 61.29
CA ALA A 290 -6.30 -8.89 61.67
C ALA A 290 -5.00 -9.17 60.91
N ARG A 291 -4.05 -9.80 61.62
CA ARG A 291 -2.79 -10.34 61.09
C ARG A 291 -2.78 -11.85 61.26
N GLU A 292 -2.05 -12.55 60.41
CA GLU A 292 -1.91 -14.01 60.52
C GLU A 292 -1.14 -14.38 61.81
N THR A 293 -1.68 -15.34 62.58
CA THR A 293 -1.19 -15.72 63.92
C THR A 293 -0.65 -17.15 63.98
N ARG A 294 -0.72 -17.91 62.88
CA ARG A 294 -0.21 -19.29 62.82
C ARG A 294 1.31 -19.37 63.08
N PRO A 295 1.78 -20.23 63.98
CA PRO A 295 3.19 -20.27 64.43
C PRO A 295 4.21 -20.54 63.31
N GLY A 296 3.85 -21.33 62.30
CA GLY A 296 4.74 -21.62 61.14
C GLY A 296 4.97 -20.44 60.20
N LEU A 297 4.11 -19.41 60.23
CA LEU A 297 4.22 -18.20 59.39
C LEU A 297 4.61 -16.97 60.21
N ALA A 298 4.74 -17.12 61.54
CA ALA A 298 4.96 -16.05 62.51
C ALA A 298 6.23 -15.21 62.25
N ALA A 299 7.29 -15.83 61.72
CA ALA A 299 8.53 -15.16 61.36
C ALA A 299 8.38 -14.27 60.10
N LEU A 300 7.57 -14.70 59.12
CA LEU A 300 7.32 -13.99 57.88
C LEU A 300 6.34 -12.83 58.10
N THR A 301 5.31 -13.04 58.94
CA THR A 301 4.33 -12.02 59.36
C THR A 301 4.91 -10.87 60.19
N ARG A 302 6.09 -11.04 60.79
CA ARG A 302 6.79 -9.95 61.50
C ARG A 302 7.48 -8.97 60.55
N LYS A 303 7.92 -9.42 59.37
CA LYS A 303 8.58 -8.59 58.34
C LYS A 303 7.63 -8.10 57.26
N PHE A 304 6.59 -8.87 56.95
CA PHE A 304 5.59 -8.55 55.94
C PHE A 304 4.20 -8.59 56.57
N ASP A 305 3.35 -7.59 56.29
CA ASP A 305 1.96 -7.54 56.79
C ASP A 305 1.11 -8.58 56.06
N ILE A 306 1.25 -9.86 56.45
CA ILE A 306 0.57 -10.99 55.82
C ILE A 306 -0.83 -11.13 56.44
N PRO A 307 -1.89 -11.06 55.61
CA PRO A 307 -3.27 -11.14 56.06
C PRO A 307 -3.62 -12.58 56.49
N PRO A 308 -4.68 -12.77 57.30
CA PRO A 308 -5.11 -14.11 57.71
C PRO A 308 -5.52 -14.96 56.50
N VAL A 309 -4.94 -16.15 56.40
CA VAL A 309 -5.12 -17.06 55.26
C VAL A 309 -6.57 -17.52 55.15
N GLU A 310 -7.26 -17.74 56.27
CA GLU A 310 -8.66 -18.19 56.30
C GLU A 310 -9.63 -17.25 55.58
N TYR A 311 -9.38 -15.93 55.63
CA TYR A 311 -10.26 -14.92 55.05
C TYR A 311 -9.79 -14.41 53.68
N THR A 312 -8.53 -14.65 53.32
CA THR A 312 -7.98 -14.28 52.00
C THR A 312 -8.05 -15.43 51.01
N LEU A 313 -7.89 -16.67 51.47
CA LEU A 313 -7.89 -17.86 50.62
C LEU A 313 -9.21 -18.06 49.85
N PRO A 314 -10.42 -17.92 50.44
CA PRO A 314 -11.66 -18.11 49.67
C PRO A 314 -11.83 -17.08 48.54
N ALA A 315 -11.43 -15.82 48.76
CA ALA A 315 -11.42 -14.80 47.71
C ALA A 315 -10.40 -15.14 46.63
N LEU A 316 -9.17 -15.51 47.02
CA LEU A 316 -8.10 -15.84 46.08
C LEU A 316 -8.44 -17.07 45.24
N VAL A 317 -9.03 -18.11 45.84
CA VAL A 317 -9.53 -19.30 45.14
C VAL A 317 -10.65 -18.93 44.18
N SER A 318 -11.62 -18.11 44.61
CA SER A 318 -12.72 -17.67 43.75
C SER A 318 -12.21 -16.87 42.54
N VAL A 319 -11.23 -15.99 42.76
CA VAL A 319 -10.58 -15.23 41.68
C VAL A 319 -9.78 -16.15 40.77
N ALA A 320 -8.98 -17.07 41.31
CA ALA A 320 -8.21 -18.04 40.54
C ALA A 320 -9.12 -18.90 39.64
N LEU A 321 -10.23 -19.42 40.19
CA LEU A 321 -11.24 -20.15 39.43
C LEU A 321 -11.88 -19.29 38.33
N SER A 322 -12.19 -18.03 38.62
CA SER A 322 -12.72 -17.09 37.62
C SER A 322 -11.71 -16.85 36.47
N LEU A 323 -10.42 -16.69 36.80
CA LEU A 323 -9.35 -16.54 35.81
C LEU A 323 -9.16 -17.81 34.98
N ILE A 324 -9.28 -19.00 35.58
CA ILE A 324 -9.28 -20.28 34.87
C ILE A 324 -10.45 -20.34 33.89
N PHE A 325 -11.65 -19.92 34.28
CA PHE A 325 -12.78 -19.88 33.35
C PHE A 325 -12.56 -18.94 32.16
N PHE A 326 -12.05 -17.72 32.39
CA PHE A 326 -11.69 -16.82 31.29
C PHE A 326 -10.59 -17.41 30.39
N PHE A 327 -9.64 -18.14 30.98
CA PHE A 327 -8.62 -18.88 30.24
C PHE A 327 -9.22 -19.98 29.36
N LEU A 328 -10.15 -20.77 29.88
CA LEU A 328 -10.87 -21.81 29.13
C LEU A 328 -11.77 -21.22 28.03
N GLN A 329 -12.30 -20.02 28.25
CA GLN A 329 -13.05 -19.25 27.24
C GLN A 329 -12.13 -18.63 26.17
N LYS A 330 -10.80 -18.67 26.35
CA LYS A 330 -9.80 -17.99 25.53
C LYS A 330 -10.00 -16.46 25.47
N ASP A 331 -10.56 -15.86 26.53
CA ASP A 331 -10.84 -14.42 26.59
C ASP A 331 -10.00 -13.71 27.66
N MET A 332 -8.80 -13.26 27.26
CA MET A 332 -7.78 -12.72 28.16
C MET A 332 -8.02 -11.26 28.57
N GLY A 333 -8.79 -10.49 27.80
CA GLY A 333 -9.07 -9.09 28.10
C GLY A 333 -9.85 -8.93 29.41
N PRO A 334 -11.05 -9.52 29.54
CA PRO A 334 -11.83 -9.57 30.78
C PRO A 334 -11.07 -10.18 31.96
N ALA A 335 -10.24 -11.20 31.73
CA ALA A 335 -9.43 -11.82 32.79
C ALA A 335 -8.50 -10.78 33.45
N LEU A 336 -7.80 -10.00 32.64
CA LEU A 336 -6.88 -8.95 33.12
C LEU A 336 -7.65 -7.83 33.83
N VAL A 337 -8.78 -7.37 33.27
CA VAL A 337 -9.63 -6.36 33.91
C VAL A 337 -10.12 -6.85 35.28
N PHE A 338 -10.58 -8.10 35.36
CA PHE A 338 -11.09 -8.69 36.59
C PHE A 338 -9.99 -8.88 37.65
N ALA A 339 -8.80 -9.32 37.26
CA ALA A 339 -7.66 -9.44 38.17
C ALA A 339 -7.27 -8.08 38.76
N CYS A 340 -7.14 -7.04 37.92
CA CYS A 340 -6.85 -5.68 38.37
C CYS A 340 -7.99 -5.09 39.23
N LEU A 341 -9.24 -5.42 38.92
CA LEU A 341 -10.40 -5.03 39.73
C LEU A 341 -10.32 -5.64 41.13
N PHE A 342 -10.05 -6.95 41.23
CA PHE A 342 -9.85 -7.62 42.52
C PHE A 342 -8.74 -6.96 43.32
N LEU A 343 -7.57 -6.73 42.72
CA LEU A 343 -6.44 -6.10 43.40
C LEU A 343 -6.77 -4.67 43.87
N THR A 344 -7.54 -3.92 43.09
CA THR A 344 -8.00 -2.58 43.46
C THR A 344 -8.92 -2.63 44.68
N LEU A 345 -9.97 -3.47 44.65
CA LEU A 345 -10.92 -3.59 45.77
C LEU A 345 -10.26 -4.19 47.01
N TYR A 346 -9.35 -5.14 46.83
CA TYR A 346 -8.54 -5.70 47.92
C TYR A 346 -7.67 -4.61 48.58
N GLY A 347 -6.99 -3.80 47.77
CA GLY A 347 -6.17 -2.67 48.27
C GLY A 347 -7.01 -1.67 49.07
N ILE A 348 -8.22 -1.37 48.59
CA ILE A 348 -9.17 -0.51 49.30
C ILE A 348 -9.63 -1.16 50.62
N ALA A 349 -9.97 -2.44 50.62
CA ALA A 349 -10.39 -3.17 51.81
C ALA A 349 -9.28 -3.23 52.86
N ARG A 350 -8.07 -3.66 52.48
CA ARG A 350 -6.91 -3.77 53.39
C ARG A 350 -6.37 -2.41 53.83
N GLY A 351 -6.47 -1.37 52.99
CA GLY A 351 -5.81 -0.08 53.24
C GLY A 351 -4.30 -0.10 53.00
N SER A 352 -3.80 -1.05 52.21
CA SER A 352 -2.37 -1.19 51.87
C SER A 352 -2.17 -1.47 50.39
N ALA A 353 -1.12 -0.87 49.81
CA ALA A 353 -0.74 -1.06 48.42
C ALA A 353 0.17 -2.27 48.19
N PHE A 354 0.68 -2.91 49.25
CA PHE A 354 1.67 -3.98 49.15
C PHE A 354 1.16 -5.21 48.39
N VAL A 355 0.02 -5.78 48.79
CA VAL A 355 -0.57 -6.96 48.12
C VAL A 355 -1.03 -6.63 46.69
N PRO A 356 -1.71 -5.50 46.42
CA PRO A 356 -1.97 -5.09 45.04
C PRO A 356 -0.71 -4.98 44.18
N ALA A 357 0.37 -4.39 44.68
CA ALA A 357 1.63 -4.26 43.96
C ALA A 357 2.30 -5.63 43.71
N ALA A 358 2.33 -6.51 44.72
CA ALA A 358 2.83 -7.87 44.57
C ALA A 358 1.99 -8.70 43.59
N GLY A 359 0.66 -8.54 43.62
CA GLY A 359 -0.27 -9.17 42.68
C GLY A 359 -0.08 -8.68 41.25
N LEU A 360 0.12 -7.38 41.04
CA LEU A 360 0.46 -6.80 39.73
C LEU A 360 1.82 -7.32 39.22
N ALA A 361 2.82 -7.42 40.11
CA ALA A 361 4.12 -8.01 39.78
C ALA A 361 3.98 -9.49 39.38
N LEU A 362 3.16 -10.26 40.09
CA LEU A 362 2.86 -11.65 39.76
C LEU A 362 2.12 -11.78 38.42
N LEU A 363 1.13 -10.92 38.14
CA LEU A 363 0.46 -10.89 36.84
C LEU A 363 1.44 -10.56 35.71
N GLY A 364 2.33 -9.59 35.92
CA GLY A 364 3.39 -9.25 34.97
C GLY A 364 4.37 -10.41 34.75
N ALA A 365 4.78 -11.09 35.81
CA ALA A 365 5.64 -12.27 35.75
C ALA A 365 4.94 -13.44 35.05
N GLY A 366 3.64 -13.65 35.29
CA GLY A 366 2.84 -14.67 34.60
C GLY A 366 2.71 -14.37 33.10
N PHE A 367 2.53 -13.09 32.73
CA PHE A 367 2.48 -12.66 31.34
C PHE A 367 3.85 -12.83 30.63
N ALA A 368 4.93 -12.46 31.32
CA ALA A 368 6.30 -12.68 30.84
C ALA A 368 6.62 -14.19 30.71
N GLY A 369 6.22 -15.00 31.69
CA GLY A 369 6.35 -16.45 31.66
C GLY A 369 5.58 -17.08 30.51
N GLY A 370 4.32 -16.70 30.30
CA GLY A 370 3.52 -17.17 29.17
C GLY A 370 4.11 -16.79 27.81
N TYR A 371 4.69 -15.59 27.69
CA TYR A 371 5.43 -15.17 26.51
C TYR A 371 6.69 -16.03 26.27
N LEU A 372 7.48 -16.26 27.32
CA LEU A 372 8.71 -17.07 27.24
C LEU A 372 8.41 -18.56 26.95
N LEU A 373 7.30 -19.09 27.47
CA LEU A 373 6.86 -20.47 27.27
C LEU A 373 6.07 -20.68 25.95
N GLY A 374 5.63 -19.60 25.29
CA GLY A 374 4.83 -19.67 24.06
C GLY A 374 3.41 -20.23 24.23
N VAL A 375 2.91 -20.34 25.46
CA VAL A 375 1.60 -20.92 25.78
C VAL A 375 0.77 -19.91 26.59
N PRO A 376 -0.43 -19.50 26.13
CA PRO A 376 -1.06 -19.81 24.84
C PRO A 376 -0.43 -19.07 23.65
N HIS A 377 -0.48 -19.68 22.47
CA HIS A 377 0.04 -19.09 21.22
C HIS A 377 -0.48 -17.67 20.95
N THR A 378 -1.75 -17.41 21.27
CA THR A 378 -2.42 -16.12 21.10
C THR A 378 -1.80 -14.99 21.93
N VAL A 379 -1.27 -15.30 23.11
CA VAL A 379 -0.59 -14.30 23.97
C VAL A 379 0.78 -13.98 23.37
N GLY A 380 1.53 -15.00 22.94
CA GLY A 380 2.83 -14.82 22.27
C GLY A 380 2.72 -13.94 21.02
N GLU A 381 1.72 -14.17 20.18
CA GLU A 381 1.46 -13.35 18.99
C GLU A 381 1.09 -11.91 19.36
N ARG A 382 0.18 -11.69 20.31
CA ARG A 382 -0.23 -10.33 20.71
C ARG A 382 0.90 -9.53 21.35
N VAL A 383 1.76 -10.17 22.14
CA VAL A 383 2.94 -9.54 22.75
C VAL A 383 4.01 -9.23 21.70
N SER A 384 4.27 -10.15 20.77
CA SER A 384 5.25 -9.91 19.70
C SER A 384 4.80 -8.80 18.75
N MET A 385 3.50 -8.73 18.40
CA MET A 385 2.93 -7.61 17.64
C MET A 385 3.06 -6.27 18.38
N TRP A 386 2.93 -6.28 19.72
CA TRP A 386 3.03 -5.09 20.56
C TRP A 386 4.47 -4.58 20.71
N LEU A 387 5.43 -5.48 20.93
CA LEU A 387 6.85 -5.11 21.09
C LEU A 387 7.46 -4.62 19.77
N SER A 388 7.00 -5.16 18.64
CA SER A 388 7.54 -4.83 17.32
C SER A 388 6.42 -4.48 16.31
N PRO A 389 5.70 -3.37 16.49
CA PRO A 389 4.58 -2.99 15.62
C PRO A 389 5.00 -2.68 14.18
N TRP A 390 6.28 -2.32 13.99
CA TRP A 390 6.88 -1.97 12.71
C TRP A 390 7.69 -3.11 12.08
N ASP A 391 7.96 -4.19 12.82
CA ASP A 391 8.71 -5.35 12.32
C ASP A 391 8.34 -6.63 13.09
N ASN A 392 7.32 -7.34 12.62
CA ASN A 392 6.90 -8.58 13.25
C ASN A 392 6.70 -9.72 12.26
N LEU A 393 6.71 -10.94 12.80
CA LEU A 393 6.60 -12.19 12.05
C LEU A 393 5.20 -12.79 12.10
N VAL A 394 4.22 -12.07 12.63
CA VAL A 394 2.84 -12.54 12.75
C VAL A 394 2.12 -12.25 11.44
N HIS A 395 1.47 -13.26 10.89
CA HIS A 395 0.69 -13.09 9.67
C HIS A 395 -0.49 -12.15 9.95
N GLY A 396 -0.59 -11.05 9.18
CA GLY A 396 -1.59 -10.00 9.44
C GLY A 396 -1.39 -9.26 10.78
N GLY A 397 -0.16 -9.24 11.30
CA GLY A 397 0.20 -8.58 12.56
C GLY A 397 0.37 -7.06 12.49
N ASP A 398 -0.33 -6.41 11.56
CA ASP A 398 -0.25 -4.97 11.26
C ASP A 398 -1.37 -4.14 11.94
N GLN A 399 -2.29 -4.77 12.68
CA GLN A 399 -3.45 -4.11 13.31
C GLN A 399 -3.06 -2.90 14.17
N LEU A 400 -1.98 -3.01 14.96
CA LEU A 400 -1.48 -1.90 15.76
C LEU A 400 -0.89 -0.78 14.88
N ALA A 401 -0.22 -1.12 13.78
CA ALA A 401 0.27 -0.13 12.82
C ALA A 401 -0.90 0.64 12.16
N HIS A 402 -1.99 -0.04 11.78
CA HIS A 402 -3.22 0.61 11.29
C HIS A 402 -3.83 1.57 12.29
N SER A 403 -3.88 1.18 13.56
CA SER A 403 -4.33 2.06 14.65
C SER A 403 -3.45 3.31 14.78
N LEU A 404 -2.14 3.14 14.81
CA LEU A 404 -1.18 4.26 14.93
C LEU A 404 -1.20 5.18 13.70
N TRP A 405 -1.36 4.64 12.48
CA TRP A 405 -1.54 5.42 11.26
C TRP A 405 -2.81 6.27 11.29
N ALA A 406 -3.93 5.71 11.77
CA ALA A 406 -5.20 6.44 11.89
C ALA A 406 -5.09 7.59 12.89
N TYR A 407 -4.55 7.34 14.09
CA TYR A 407 -4.25 8.41 15.06
C TYR A 407 -3.36 9.49 14.43
N ALA A 408 -2.24 9.10 13.83
CA ALA A 408 -1.28 10.04 13.26
C ALA A 408 -1.89 10.90 12.13
N THR A 409 -2.83 10.34 11.36
CA THR A 409 -3.54 11.04 10.28
C THR A 409 -4.43 12.17 10.81
N GLY A 410 -5.04 11.99 11.98
CA GLY A 410 -5.94 13.01 12.56
C GLY A 410 -5.24 14.25 13.09
N GLY A 411 -3.98 14.19 13.50
CA GLY A 411 -3.27 15.36 14.01
C GLY A 411 -3.94 15.99 15.24
N ILE A 412 -3.91 17.33 15.34
CA ILE A 412 -4.49 18.04 16.51
C ILE A 412 -6.02 18.07 16.46
N ALA A 413 -6.59 18.47 15.32
CA ALA A 413 -8.03 18.78 15.17
C ALA A 413 -8.84 17.68 14.45
N GLY A 414 -8.17 16.66 13.90
CA GLY A 414 -8.81 15.61 13.14
C GLY A 414 -8.93 15.95 11.65
N THR A 415 -9.32 14.95 10.87
CA THR A 415 -9.66 15.10 9.43
C THR A 415 -11.07 15.65 9.20
N GLY A 416 -11.88 15.76 10.26
CA GLY A 416 -13.28 16.18 10.23
C GLY A 416 -14.27 15.05 10.57
N ILE A 417 -15.43 15.40 11.12
CA ILE A 417 -16.47 14.43 11.49
C ILE A 417 -17.09 13.80 10.24
N GLY A 418 -16.99 12.48 10.10
CA GLY A 418 -17.50 11.74 8.93
C GLY A 418 -16.58 11.83 7.71
N GLN A 419 -15.41 12.44 7.85
CA GLN A 419 -14.57 12.89 6.75
C GLN A 419 -13.24 12.12 6.60
N GLY A 420 -12.87 11.31 7.60
CA GLY A 420 -11.72 10.40 7.53
C GLY A 420 -12.05 9.06 6.86
N ASP A 421 -11.08 8.16 6.85
CA ASP A 421 -11.16 6.82 6.25
C ASP A 421 -11.13 5.70 7.32
N PRO A 422 -12.04 5.71 8.31
CA PRO A 422 -11.99 4.76 9.43
C PRO A 422 -12.30 3.32 9.00
N GLN A 423 -12.86 3.13 7.80
CA GLN A 423 -13.09 1.83 7.17
C GLN A 423 -11.79 1.06 6.86
N LEU A 424 -10.65 1.77 6.77
CA LEU A 424 -9.33 1.17 6.55
C LEU A 424 -8.71 0.62 7.85
N VAL A 425 -9.29 0.95 9.01
CA VAL A 425 -8.83 0.43 10.31
C VAL A 425 -9.48 -0.94 10.56
N PRO A 426 -8.69 -2.02 10.76
CA PRO A 426 -9.24 -3.32 11.13
C PRO A 426 -10.07 -3.23 12.41
N ALA A 427 -11.24 -3.86 12.46
CA ALA A 427 -12.08 -3.90 13.66
C ALA A 427 -12.36 -2.52 14.31
N ALA A 428 -12.40 -1.45 13.50
CA ALA A 428 -12.63 -0.07 13.95
C ALA A 428 -13.97 0.14 14.69
N HIS A 429 -14.94 -0.73 14.47
CA HIS A 429 -16.22 -0.67 15.16
C HIS A 429 -16.16 -1.25 16.58
N THR A 430 -15.14 -2.04 16.92
CA THR A 430 -14.97 -2.70 18.22
C THR A 430 -13.80 -2.09 19.01
N ASP A 431 -12.65 -2.75 19.05
CA ASP A 431 -11.49 -2.50 19.91
C ASP A 431 -10.58 -1.37 19.42
N LEU A 432 -10.68 -0.99 18.14
CA LEU A 432 -9.94 0.13 17.56
C LEU A 432 -10.81 1.37 17.27
N ILE A 433 -11.95 1.53 17.95
CA ILE A 433 -12.83 2.70 17.78
C ILE A 433 -12.13 4.03 18.13
N LEU A 434 -11.22 4.01 19.09
CA LEU A 434 -10.50 5.22 19.51
C LEU A 434 -9.52 5.71 18.42
N SER A 435 -8.98 4.83 17.58
CA SER A 435 -8.13 5.28 16.47
C SER A 435 -8.95 5.91 15.35
N ALA A 436 -10.16 5.40 15.09
CA ALA A 436 -11.13 6.05 14.19
C ALA A 436 -11.61 7.41 14.73
N LEU A 437 -11.77 7.55 16.06
CA LEU A 437 -12.05 8.83 16.70
C LEU A 437 -10.86 9.78 16.55
N GLY A 438 -9.65 9.31 16.85
CA GLY A 438 -8.42 10.10 16.72
C GLY A 438 -8.20 10.58 15.30
N GLU A 439 -8.49 9.77 14.28
CA GLU A 439 -8.40 10.18 12.88
C GLU A 439 -9.37 11.31 12.53
N GLN A 440 -10.61 11.24 12.99
CA GLN A 440 -11.66 12.19 12.58
C GLN A 440 -11.71 13.46 13.43
N TRP A 441 -11.49 13.33 14.74
CA TRP A 441 -11.63 14.43 15.71
C TRP A 441 -10.26 14.86 16.31
N GLY A 442 -9.19 14.16 15.93
CA GLY A 442 -7.83 14.49 16.35
C GLY A 442 -7.56 14.21 17.82
N PHE A 443 -6.45 14.78 18.29
CA PHE A 443 -6.08 14.78 19.70
C PHE A 443 -7.14 15.47 20.58
N LEU A 444 -7.76 16.55 20.10
CA LEU A 444 -8.81 17.27 20.85
C LEU A 444 -10.02 16.38 21.15
N GLY A 445 -10.46 15.59 20.16
CA GLY A 445 -11.53 14.62 20.37
C GLY A 445 -11.16 13.53 21.39
N ILE A 446 -9.95 13.00 21.30
CA ILE A 446 -9.45 12.00 22.25
C ILE A 446 -9.39 12.58 23.66
N ALA A 447 -8.84 13.77 23.83
CA ALA A 447 -8.78 14.45 25.12
C ALA A 447 -10.19 14.70 25.70
N ALA A 448 -11.16 15.10 24.87
CA ALA A 448 -12.54 15.31 25.29
C ALA A 448 -13.22 14.01 25.77
N VAL A 449 -13.05 12.90 25.05
CA VAL A 449 -13.58 11.59 25.46
C VAL A 449 -12.95 11.11 26.75
N PHE A 450 -11.62 11.24 26.90
CA PHE A 450 -10.94 10.91 28.14
C PHE A 450 -11.39 11.78 29.32
N ALA A 451 -11.65 13.07 29.09
CA ALA A 451 -12.21 13.96 30.10
C ALA A 451 -13.63 13.52 30.53
N LEU A 452 -14.48 13.07 29.58
CA LEU A 452 -15.80 12.52 29.90
C LEU A 452 -15.71 11.23 30.73
N TYR A 453 -14.81 10.29 30.38
CA TYR A 453 -14.60 9.09 31.19
C TYR A 453 -14.03 9.41 32.58
N ALA A 454 -13.04 10.30 32.65
CA ALA A 454 -12.47 10.74 33.92
C ALA A 454 -13.55 11.38 34.81
N PHE A 455 -14.45 12.18 34.22
CA PHE A 455 -15.62 12.72 34.91
C PHE A 455 -16.54 11.61 35.42
N LEU A 456 -16.94 10.65 34.58
CA LEU A 456 -17.79 9.53 34.99
C LEU A 456 -17.16 8.72 36.13
N VAL A 457 -15.88 8.36 36.03
CA VAL A 457 -15.16 7.60 37.07
C VAL A 457 -15.07 8.41 38.37
N TYR A 458 -14.73 9.70 38.29
CA TYR A 458 -14.70 10.60 39.44
C TYR A 458 -16.06 10.68 40.15
N ARG A 459 -17.16 10.82 39.38
CA ARG A 459 -18.52 10.85 39.93
C ARG A 459 -18.90 9.51 40.56
N SER A 460 -18.57 8.39 39.94
CA SER A 460 -18.84 7.05 40.50
C SER A 460 -18.08 6.81 41.81
N LEU A 461 -16.81 7.21 41.91
CA LEU A 461 -16.05 7.14 43.15
C LEU A 461 -16.62 8.06 44.24
N LYS A 462 -17.10 9.25 43.86
CA LYS A 462 -17.78 10.16 44.80
C LYS A 462 -19.08 9.58 45.33
N ILE A 463 -19.84 8.86 44.51
CA ILE A 463 -21.05 8.14 44.92
C ILE A 463 -20.68 7.00 45.86
N ALA A 464 -19.62 6.24 45.57
CA ALA A 464 -19.13 5.19 46.46
C ALA A 464 -18.84 5.74 47.86
N LEU A 465 -18.09 6.85 47.94
CA LEU A 465 -17.75 7.51 49.21
C LEU A 465 -18.96 8.07 49.98
N ARG A 466 -20.14 8.17 49.36
CA ARG A 466 -21.39 8.64 49.99
C ARG A 466 -22.43 7.54 50.15
N ALA A 467 -22.06 6.29 49.86
CA ALA A 467 -22.93 5.14 50.01
C ALA A 467 -23.35 4.95 51.48
N ARG A 468 -24.56 4.45 51.70
CA ARG A 468 -25.11 4.26 53.05
C ARG A 468 -24.55 3.05 53.79
N SER A 469 -24.01 2.07 53.06
CA SER A 469 -23.50 0.81 53.59
C SER A 469 -22.20 0.38 52.90
N ASP A 470 -21.41 -0.45 53.59
CA ASP A 470 -20.17 -1.01 53.07
C ASP A 470 -20.38 -1.79 51.77
N TYR A 471 -21.50 -2.50 51.65
CA TYR A 471 -21.86 -3.23 50.44
C TYR A 471 -22.02 -2.29 49.24
N GLU A 472 -22.78 -1.21 49.41
CA GLU A 472 -22.99 -0.23 48.35
C GLU A 472 -21.71 0.57 48.06
N PHE A 473 -20.87 0.81 49.07
CA PHE A 473 -19.54 1.40 48.88
C PHE A 473 -18.68 0.53 47.95
N PHE A 474 -18.48 -0.76 48.28
CA PHE A 474 -17.65 -1.65 47.47
C PHE A 474 -18.26 -1.93 46.09
N LEU A 475 -19.59 -1.98 45.98
CA LEU A 475 -20.27 -2.14 44.69
C LEU A 475 -20.03 -0.93 43.80
N ALA A 476 -20.27 0.29 44.29
CA ALA A 476 -20.03 1.50 43.52
C ALA A 476 -18.54 1.70 43.18
N ALA A 477 -17.63 1.46 44.13
CA ALA A 477 -16.19 1.51 43.89
C ALA A 477 -15.74 0.47 42.86
N GLY A 478 -16.31 -0.75 42.91
CA GLY A 478 -16.02 -1.83 41.96
C GLY A 478 -16.49 -1.50 40.54
N LEU A 479 -17.69 -0.95 40.40
CA LEU A 479 -18.22 -0.51 39.09
C LEU A 479 -17.40 0.66 38.51
N ALA A 480 -16.97 1.61 39.37
CA ALA A 480 -16.08 2.70 38.98
C ALA A 480 -14.71 2.18 38.50
N ALA A 481 -14.09 1.28 39.27
CA ALA A 481 -12.81 0.68 38.94
C ALA A 481 -12.89 -0.19 37.67
N ALA A 482 -13.95 -0.99 37.50
CA ALA A 482 -14.17 -1.80 36.30
C ALA A 482 -14.24 -0.92 35.04
N THR A 483 -14.99 0.19 35.11
CA THR A 483 -15.10 1.15 34.00
C THR A 483 -13.74 1.79 33.67
N ALA A 484 -13.00 2.23 34.70
CA ALA A 484 -11.67 2.84 34.54
C ALA A 484 -10.64 1.85 33.93
N LEU A 485 -10.57 0.64 34.47
CA LEU A 485 -9.63 -0.38 33.99
C LEU A 485 -9.93 -0.78 32.53
N GLN A 486 -11.20 -0.87 32.15
CA GLN A 486 -11.58 -1.23 30.78
C GLN A 486 -11.17 -0.16 29.77
N ILE A 487 -11.44 1.14 30.03
CA ILE A 487 -11.04 2.22 29.11
C ILE A 487 -9.52 2.33 29.01
N LEU A 488 -8.79 2.21 30.13
CA LEU A 488 -7.34 2.28 30.16
C LEU A 488 -6.70 1.12 29.39
N LEU A 489 -7.23 -0.09 29.53
CA LEU A 489 -6.75 -1.27 28.80
C LEU A 489 -6.92 -1.12 27.29
N ILE A 490 -8.10 -0.68 26.83
CA ILE A 490 -8.41 -0.58 25.40
C ILE A 490 -7.62 0.55 24.74
N ALA A 491 -7.59 1.72 25.38
CA ALA A 491 -6.81 2.83 24.85
C ALA A 491 -5.31 2.54 24.88
N GLY A 492 -4.82 1.91 25.95
CA GLY A 492 -3.43 1.43 26.04
C GLY A 492 -3.10 0.45 24.93
N GLY A 493 -4.01 -0.48 24.61
CA GLY A 493 -3.90 -1.38 23.46
C GLY A 493 -3.80 -0.64 22.12
N SER A 494 -4.75 0.26 21.84
CA SER A 494 -4.83 0.97 20.56
C SER A 494 -3.64 1.91 20.29
N LEU A 495 -3.02 2.46 21.34
CA LEU A 495 -1.87 3.36 21.25
C LEU A 495 -0.51 2.66 21.41
N GLY A 496 -0.51 1.35 21.60
CA GLY A 496 0.70 0.54 21.77
C GLY A 496 1.40 0.70 23.12
N VAL A 497 0.68 1.15 24.17
CA VAL A 497 1.16 1.14 25.57
C VAL A 497 1.06 -0.27 26.16
N LEU A 498 0.02 -1.01 25.75
CA LEU A 498 -0.27 -2.38 26.17
C LEU A 498 -0.55 -3.24 24.91
N PRO A 499 -0.52 -4.58 25.00
CA PRO A 499 -0.97 -5.44 23.91
C PRO A 499 -2.48 -5.30 23.67
N LEU A 500 -2.89 -5.51 22.42
CA LEU A 500 -4.31 -5.46 22.03
C LEU A 500 -5.12 -6.52 22.79
N SER A 501 -6.17 -6.09 23.50
CA SER A 501 -6.99 -6.97 24.35
C SER A 501 -8.23 -7.51 23.64
N GLY A 502 -8.73 -6.84 22.59
CA GLY A 502 -9.94 -7.24 21.86
C GLY A 502 -11.25 -6.94 22.61
N VAL A 503 -11.21 -6.06 23.61
CA VAL A 503 -12.38 -5.66 24.41
C VAL A 503 -13.06 -4.43 23.81
N VAL A 504 -14.38 -4.38 23.86
CA VAL A 504 -15.19 -3.23 23.40
C VAL A 504 -15.09 -2.03 24.35
N THR A 505 -14.99 -0.84 23.78
CA THR A 505 -14.94 0.43 24.53
C THR A 505 -16.33 0.79 25.06
N PRO A 506 -16.51 0.97 26.39
CA PRO A 506 -17.82 1.23 26.98
C PRO A 506 -18.51 2.44 26.35
N PHE A 507 -19.76 2.30 25.90
CA PHE A 507 -20.54 3.38 25.26
C PHE A 507 -20.03 3.90 23.90
N LEU A 508 -18.80 3.62 23.48
CA LEU A 508 -18.27 4.08 22.18
C LEU A 508 -18.36 3.00 21.09
N SER A 509 -18.00 1.76 21.42
CA SER A 509 -17.89 0.67 20.45
C SER A 509 -19.23 0.01 20.13
N TYR A 510 -19.26 -0.63 18.97
CA TYR A 510 -20.28 -1.58 18.57
C TYR A 510 -20.25 -2.82 19.47
N GLY A 511 -21.33 -3.03 20.24
CA GLY A 511 -21.50 -4.22 21.07
C GLY A 511 -22.89 -4.22 21.70
N ARG A 512 -23.84 -4.96 21.13
CA ARG A 512 -25.25 -4.94 21.56
C ARG A 512 -25.39 -5.26 23.05
N THR A 513 -24.81 -6.37 23.49
CA THR A 513 -24.86 -6.82 24.90
C THR A 513 -23.94 -6.05 25.83
N ALA A 514 -22.76 -5.66 25.36
CA ALA A 514 -21.85 -4.82 26.15
C ALA A 514 -22.45 -3.44 26.43
N MET A 515 -23.18 -2.86 25.46
CA MET A 515 -23.91 -1.61 25.65
C MET A 515 -24.93 -1.74 26.79
N LEU A 516 -25.74 -2.81 26.78
CA LEU A 516 -26.69 -3.09 27.87
C LEU A 516 -26.00 -3.24 29.22
N ALA A 517 -24.93 -4.03 29.30
CA ALA A 517 -24.18 -4.24 30.54
C ALA A 517 -23.62 -2.92 31.10
N ASN A 518 -23.06 -2.06 30.25
CA ASN A 518 -22.55 -0.75 30.67
C ASN A 518 -23.67 0.15 31.22
N PHE A 519 -24.83 0.22 30.56
CA PHE A 519 -25.98 0.97 31.10
C PHE A 519 -26.53 0.37 32.40
N ILE A 520 -26.54 -0.96 32.55
CA ILE A 520 -26.91 -1.64 33.80
C ILE A 520 -25.97 -1.20 34.94
N MET A 521 -24.65 -1.17 34.71
CA MET A 521 -23.67 -0.73 35.71
C MET A 521 -23.97 0.70 36.20
N PHE A 522 -24.27 1.63 35.28
CA PHE A 522 -24.62 3.00 35.67
C PHE A 522 -26.03 3.14 36.26
N GLY A 523 -26.98 2.26 35.91
CA GLY A 523 -28.27 2.15 36.60
C GLY A 523 -28.12 1.73 38.06
N ILE A 524 -27.21 0.80 38.35
CA ILE A 524 -26.86 0.41 39.73
C ILE A 524 -26.24 1.60 40.48
N LEU A 525 -25.32 2.32 39.85
CA LEU A 525 -24.70 3.52 40.45
C LEU A 525 -25.73 4.62 40.74
N GLU A 526 -26.69 4.84 39.84
CA GLU A 526 -27.81 5.77 40.07
C GLU A 526 -28.68 5.33 41.25
N ALA A 527 -28.97 4.04 41.38
CA ALA A 527 -29.73 3.51 42.51
C ALA A 527 -29.04 3.78 43.85
N ILE A 528 -27.72 3.63 43.91
CA ILE A 528 -26.91 3.92 45.09
C ILE A 528 -26.89 5.44 45.35
N SER A 529 -26.72 6.25 44.30
CA SER A 529 -26.72 7.71 44.38
C SER A 529 -28.02 8.27 44.95
N ALA A 530 -29.17 7.68 44.63
CA ALA A 530 -30.48 8.14 45.12
C ALA A 530 -30.71 7.90 46.62
N ARG A 531 -29.87 7.10 47.30
CA ARG A 531 -30.04 6.66 48.68
C ARG A 531 -28.85 7.00 49.59
N GLN A 532 -28.16 8.11 49.29
CA GLN A 532 -26.99 8.59 50.05
C GLN A 532 -27.31 8.85 51.53
N ALA A 533 -26.34 8.57 52.42
CA ALA A 533 -26.41 8.89 53.85
C ALA A 533 -26.25 10.40 54.10
N ALA A 534 -26.94 10.93 55.12
CA ALA A 534 -26.90 12.35 55.48
C ALA A 534 -25.55 12.78 56.13
N GLU A 535 -24.83 11.86 56.76
CA GLU A 535 -23.51 12.09 57.37
C GLU A 535 -22.44 11.16 56.79
N LEU A 536 -21.22 11.69 56.61
CA LEU A 536 -20.04 10.99 56.07
C LEU A 536 -19.43 9.92 57.01
N ALA A 537 -20.02 9.70 58.20
CA ALA A 537 -19.45 8.91 59.29
C ALA A 537 -19.08 7.47 58.88
N ASN A 538 -19.88 6.80 58.04
CA ASN A 538 -19.67 5.41 57.62
C ASN A 538 -18.52 5.20 56.61
N SER A 539 -17.99 6.27 55.99
CA SER A 539 -17.01 6.17 54.87
C SER A 539 -15.58 6.58 55.22
N GLN A 540 -15.35 7.11 56.42
CA GLN A 540 -14.05 7.55 56.93
C GLN A 540 -12.90 6.55 56.67
N PRO A 541 -13.07 5.23 56.90
CA PRO A 541 -11.97 4.28 56.73
C PRO A 541 -11.55 4.08 55.28
N PHE A 542 -12.41 4.36 54.30
CA PHE A 542 -12.16 4.04 52.88
C PHE A 542 -11.77 5.25 52.03
N ARG A 543 -11.90 6.47 52.58
CA ARG A 543 -11.67 7.70 51.83
C ARG A 543 -10.27 7.80 51.24
N ILE A 544 -9.24 7.56 52.05
CA ILE A 544 -7.83 7.64 51.60
C ILE A 544 -7.52 6.54 50.55
N PRO A 545 -7.79 5.24 50.82
CA PRO A 545 -7.51 4.19 49.83
C PRO A 545 -8.27 4.35 48.51
N ALA A 546 -9.54 4.73 48.55
CA ALA A 546 -10.34 4.95 47.33
C ALA A 546 -9.85 6.16 46.53
N THR A 547 -9.46 7.25 47.22
CA THR A 547 -8.86 8.43 46.57
C THR A 547 -7.53 8.06 45.93
N PHE A 548 -6.68 7.30 46.62
CA PHE A 548 -5.42 6.81 46.08
C PHE A 548 -5.62 5.96 44.81
N ALA A 549 -6.56 5.02 44.83
CA ALA A 549 -6.92 4.25 43.64
C ALA A 549 -7.38 5.15 42.47
N GLY A 550 -8.19 6.16 42.75
CA GLY A 550 -8.61 7.16 41.77
C GLY A 550 -7.44 7.96 41.18
N VAL A 551 -6.47 8.38 42.01
CA VAL A 551 -5.25 9.07 41.56
C VAL A 551 -4.40 8.15 40.68
N CYS A 552 -4.25 6.87 41.05
CA CYS A 552 -3.55 5.89 40.21
C CYS A 552 -4.20 5.76 38.83
N PHE A 553 -5.53 5.65 38.75
CA PHE A 553 -6.23 5.64 37.46
C PHE A 553 -6.03 6.93 36.66
N ALA A 554 -6.02 8.09 37.32
CA ALA A 554 -5.76 9.37 36.68
C ALA A 554 -4.33 9.46 36.10
N ILE A 555 -3.32 8.95 36.84
CA ILE A 555 -1.93 8.91 36.36
C ILE A 555 -1.80 8.01 35.13
N VAL A 556 -2.35 6.80 35.17
CA VAL A 556 -2.31 5.89 34.01
C VAL A 556 -3.08 6.50 32.82
N GLY A 557 -4.23 7.13 33.08
CA GLY A 557 -4.98 7.87 32.06
C GLY A 557 -4.17 9.00 31.43
N ALA A 558 -3.44 9.78 32.25
CA ALA A 558 -2.57 10.86 31.77
C ALA A 558 -1.43 10.32 30.89
N VAL A 559 -0.84 9.17 31.22
CA VAL A 559 0.17 8.50 30.39
C VAL A 559 -0.41 8.11 29.03
N VAL A 560 -1.63 7.56 28.99
CA VAL A 560 -2.31 7.18 27.75
C VAL A 560 -2.63 8.42 26.89
N VAL A 561 -3.14 9.50 27.50
CA VAL A 561 -3.40 10.77 26.78
C VAL A 561 -2.10 11.40 26.29
N ALA A 562 -1.02 11.37 27.08
CA ALA A 562 0.29 11.86 26.66
C ALA A 562 0.86 11.03 25.49
N LYS A 563 0.65 9.71 25.49
CA LYS A 563 0.99 8.86 24.34
C LYS A 563 0.18 9.23 23.10
N ALA A 564 -1.12 9.51 23.24
CA ALA A 564 -1.95 10.00 22.15
C ALA A 564 -1.41 11.33 21.58
N ALA A 565 -1.05 12.28 22.44
CA ALA A 565 -0.42 13.55 22.03
C ALA A 565 0.92 13.31 21.31
N TYR A 566 1.74 12.38 21.80
CA TYR A 566 3.00 12.02 21.16
C TYR A 566 2.80 11.50 19.73
N VAL A 567 1.82 10.61 19.52
CA VAL A 567 1.54 10.02 18.20
C VAL A 567 0.90 11.06 17.25
N GLN A 568 -0.09 11.81 17.73
CA GLN A 568 -0.90 12.70 16.89
C GLN A 568 -0.25 14.08 16.65
N VAL A 569 0.47 14.60 17.63
CA VAL A 569 1.03 15.96 17.58
C VAL A 569 2.53 15.92 17.29
N LEU A 570 3.31 15.21 18.11
CA LEU A 570 4.77 15.29 18.05
C LEU A 570 5.39 14.43 16.94
N ARG A 571 4.80 13.28 16.61
CA ARG A 571 5.37 12.29 15.66
C ARG A 571 4.44 11.93 14.52
N SER A 572 3.40 12.71 14.25
CA SER A 572 2.40 12.36 13.23
C SER A 572 3.00 12.15 11.83
N GLY A 573 3.90 13.03 11.36
CA GLY A 573 4.49 12.90 10.02
C GLY A 573 5.29 11.61 9.83
N PRO A 574 6.29 11.33 10.69
CA PRO A 574 7.02 10.06 10.67
C PRO A 574 6.12 8.83 10.83
N MET A 575 5.08 8.90 11.67
CA MET A 575 4.15 7.78 11.86
C MET A 575 3.34 7.51 10.59
N ILE A 576 2.80 8.54 9.93
CA ILE A 576 2.01 8.39 8.68
C ILE A 576 2.86 7.71 7.58
N GLY A 577 4.12 8.11 7.42
CA GLY A 577 5.02 7.58 6.39
C GLY A 577 5.76 6.29 6.76
N ALA A 578 5.62 5.79 7.99
CA ALA A 578 6.31 4.57 8.43
C ALA A 578 5.72 3.33 7.76
N GLY A 579 6.58 2.43 7.29
CA GLY A 579 6.20 1.09 6.83
C GLY A 579 6.33 0.07 7.95
N THR A 580 5.43 -0.92 7.99
CA THR A 580 5.51 -2.08 8.89
C THR A 580 5.90 -3.34 8.11
N LEU A 581 6.94 -4.05 8.56
CA LEU A 581 7.39 -5.29 7.95
C LEU A 581 6.61 -6.47 8.54
N VAL A 582 5.84 -7.16 7.70
CA VAL A 582 4.99 -8.29 8.12
C VAL A 582 5.02 -9.43 7.11
N VAL A 583 4.63 -10.63 7.56
CA VAL A 583 4.56 -11.85 6.74
C VAL A 583 3.25 -11.86 5.94
N GLN A 584 3.35 -11.95 4.62
CA GLN A 584 2.23 -12.03 3.68
C GLN A 584 1.68 -13.46 3.55
N ALA A 585 0.57 -13.64 2.84
CA ALA A 585 -0.10 -14.94 2.69
C ALA A 585 0.74 -15.98 1.94
N ASP A 586 1.67 -15.53 1.10
CA ASP A 586 2.67 -16.34 0.40
C ASP A 586 3.88 -16.71 1.30
N GLY A 587 3.86 -16.29 2.57
CA GLY A 587 4.95 -16.51 3.52
C GLY A 587 6.12 -15.52 3.39
N ALA A 588 6.12 -14.62 2.39
CA ALA A 588 7.18 -13.64 2.20
C ALA A 588 7.03 -12.45 3.16
N ARG A 589 8.14 -11.93 3.68
CA ARG A 589 8.16 -10.69 4.48
C ARG A 589 8.23 -9.48 3.56
N ARG A 590 7.25 -8.56 3.68
CA ARG A 590 7.20 -7.33 2.87
C ARG A 590 6.72 -6.15 3.72
N TYR A 591 7.25 -4.96 3.41
CA TYR A 591 6.75 -3.73 4.02
C TYR A 591 5.34 -3.43 3.53
N GLN A 592 4.43 -3.25 4.48
CA GLN A 592 3.13 -2.62 4.29
C GLN A 592 3.19 -1.15 4.71
N TYR A 593 2.39 -0.31 4.06
CA TYR A 593 2.37 1.13 4.28
C TYR A 593 0.96 1.59 4.58
N ASN A 594 0.83 2.80 5.11
CA ASN A 594 -0.46 3.41 5.42
C ASN A 594 -1.41 3.33 4.21
N PRO A 595 -2.53 2.59 4.29
CA PRO A 595 -3.46 2.41 3.17
C PRO A 595 -4.01 3.73 2.62
N ARG A 596 -4.11 4.77 3.45
CA ARG A 596 -4.58 6.11 3.05
C ARG A 596 -3.62 6.80 2.09
N LEU A 597 -2.32 6.60 2.26
CA LEU A 597 -1.31 7.08 1.30
C LEU A 597 -1.40 6.28 0.00
N GLN A 598 -1.64 4.97 0.09
CA GLN A 598 -1.77 4.12 -1.09
C GLN A 598 -2.98 4.51 -1.95
N GLU A 599 -4.10 4.92 -1.35
CA GLU A 599 -5.25 5.46 -2.08
C GLU A 599 -4.90 6.77 -2.80
N ILE A 600 -4.25 7.72 -2.11
CA ILE A 600 -3.78 8.98 -2.73
C ILE A 600 -2.84 8.70 -3.90
N MET A 601 -1.92 7.76 -3.75
CA MET A 601 -0.99 7.39 -4.83
C MET A 601 -1.70 6.88 -6.08
N ARG A 602 -2.86 6.22 -5.94
CA ARG A 602 -3.65 5.75 -7.09
C ARG A 602 -4.40 6.90 -7.78
N GLU A 603 -4.70 7.96 -7.06
CA GLU A 603 -5.39 9.15 -7.58
C GLU A 603 -4.44 10.12 -8.29
N ILE A 604 -3.12 10.04 -8.06
CA ILE A 604 -2.14 10.87 -8.75
C ILE A 604 -1.94 10.31 -10.18
N PRO A 605 -2.43 10.96 -11.24
CA PRO A 605 -2.21 10.48 -12.59
C PRO A 605 -0.73 10.60 -12.96
N LYS A 606 -0.24 9.65 -13.75
CA LYS A 606 1.10 9.78 -14.34
C LYS A 606 1.11 10.87 -15.41
N GLY A 607 2.23 11.61 -15.49
CA GLY A 607 2.49 12.57 -16.57
C GLY A 607 2.53 11.93 -17.95
N THR A 608 2.47 12.76 -18.99
CA THR A 608 2.49 12.34 -20.39
C THR A 608 3.94 12.17 -20.87
N VAL A 609 4.19 11.11 -21.63
CA VAL A 609 5.43 10.97 -22.42
C VAL A 609 5.13 11.54 -23.80
N TYR A 610 5.87 12.57 -24.21
CA TYR A 610 5.73 13.20 -25.53
C TYR A 610 6.88 12.81 -26.45
N ASP A 611 6.60 12.78 -27.75
CA ASP A 611 7.61 12.79 -28.80
C ASP A 611 8.30 14.17 -28.87
N ARG A 612 9.28 14.31 -29.76
CA ARG A 612 10.03 15.56 -29.91
C ARG A 612 9.18 16.76 -30.40
N ASN A 613 8.04 16.51 -31.01
CA ASN A 613 7.13 17.53 -31.57
C ASN A 613 5.95 17.83 -30.63
N GLY A 614 5.88 17.17 -29.47
CA GLY A 614 4.78 17.34 -28.51
C GLY A 614 3.59 16.43 -28.74
N LEU A 615 3.71 15.38 -29.56
CA LEU A 615 2.66 14.37 -29.71
C LEU A 615 2.72 13.36 -28.54
N PRO A 616 1.62 13.07 -27.83
CA PRO A 616 1.63 12.09 -26.75
C PRO A 616 1.95 10.67 -27.26
N LEU A 617 2.94 10.03 -26.66
CA LEU A 617 3.31 8.63 -26.89
C LEU A 617 2.72 7.69 -25.83
N ALA A 618 2.59 8.18 -24.59
CA ALA A 618 1.88 7.52 -23.50
C ALA A 618 1.26 8.54 -22.54
N THR A 619 0.01 8.36 -22.12
CA THR A 619 -0.66 9.29 -21.20
C THR A 619 -1.70 8.62 -20.32
N SER A 620 -1.99 9.21 -19.17
CA SER A 620 -3.11 8.84 -18.30
C SER A 620 -4.33 9.75 -18.51
N ASN A 621 -4.26 10.69 -19.45
CA ASN A 621 -5.32 11.64 -19.74
C ASN A 621 -5.89 11.43 -21.15
N TRP A 622 -7.12 10.92 -21.24
CA TRP A 622 -7.80 10.73 -22.53
C TRP A 622 -7.95 12.04 -23.31
N ASP A 623 -8.27 13.14 -22.63
CA ASP A 623 -8.46 14.44 -23.27
C ASP A 623 -7.20 14.93 -23.98
N GLU A 624 -6.03 14.50 -23.50
CA GLU A 624 -4.75 14.81 -24.16
C GLU A 624 -4.61 14.09 -25.51
N LEU A 625 -5.08 12.85 -25.62
CA LEU A 625 -5.11 12.14 -26.90
C LEU A 625 -6.12 12.77 -27.87
N GLU A 626 -7.28 13.17 -27.34
CA GLU A 626 -8.37 13.76 -28.14
C GLU A 626 -7.93 15.07 -28.82
N LYS A 627 -7.16 15.92 -28.11
CA LYS A 627 -6.56 17.15 -28.69
C LYS A 627 -5.70 16.88 -29.92
N HIS A 628 -5.01 15.74 -29.95
CA HIS A 628 -4.09 15.33 -31.00
C HIS A 628 -4.70 14.31 -31.98
N ARG A 629 -6.02 14.12 -31.99
CA ARG A 629 -6.70 13.14 -32.85
C ARG A 629 -6.32 13.27 -34.33
N ALA A 630 -6.25 14.50 -34.85
CA ALA A 630 -5.90 14.74 -36.25
C ALA A 630 -4.46 14.28 -36.56
N ASP A 631 -3.53 14.48 -35.63
CA ASP A 631 -2.14 14.04 -35.77
C ASP A 631 -2.04 12.51 -35.82
N TYR A 632 -2.77 11.80 -34.94
CA TYR A 632 -2.83 10.33 -34.97
C TYR A 632 -3.46 9.79 -36.25
N GLN A 633 -4.55 10.41 -36.71
CA GLN A 633 -5.21 10.02 -37.97
C GLN A 633 -4.29 10.19 -39.17
N ALA A 634 -3.51 11.28 -39.22
CA ALA A 634 -2.49 11.49 -40.26
C ALA A 634 -1.38 10.42 -40.25
N LEU A 635 -1.15 9.79 -39.09
CA LEU A 635 -0.22 8.66 -38.91
C LEU A 635 -0.90 7.30 -39.10
N GLY A 636 -2.20 7.24 -39.41
CA GLY A 636 -2.95 6.00 -39.59
C GLY A 636 -3.30 5.30 -38.27
N ILE A 637 -3.29 6.03 -37.15
CA ILE A 637 -3.57 5.50 -35.81
C ILE A 637 -4.99 5.89 -35.39
N ASP A 638 -5.82 4.89 -35.16
CA ASP A 638 -7.15 5.05 -34.58
C ASP A 638 -7.06 4.88 -33.06
N ILE A 639 -7.12 5.99 -32.33
CA ILE A 639 -6.97 6.00 -30.87
C ILE A 639 -8.12 5.31 -30.13
N ASP A 640 -9.34 5.27 -30.68
CA ASP A 640 -10.47 4.60 -30.04
C ASP A 640 -10.33 3.07 -30.15
N ARG A 641 -9.70 2.59 -31.23
CA ARG A 641 -9.34 1.18 -31.39
C ARG A 641 -8.08 0.79 -30.61
N ALA A 642 -7.08 1.66 -30.59
CA ALA A 642 -5.77 1.37 -29.99
C ALA A 642 -5.79 1.46 -28.45
N CYS A 643 -6.64 2.32 -27.88
CA CYS A 643 -6.67 2.62 -26.45
C CYS A 643 -8.10 2.54 -25.89
N PRO A 644 -8.44 1.50 -25.12
CA PRO A 644 -9.71 1.46 -24.41
C PRO A 644 -9.80 2.58 -23.36
N ARG A 645 -10.90 3.35 -23.38
CA ARG A 645 -11.11 4.48 -22.44
C ARG A 645 -11.15 4.09 -20.96
N ALA A 646 -11.42 2.82 -20.65
CA ALA A 646 -11.47 2.32 -19.28
C ALA A 646 -10.09 2.11 -18.66
N GLU A 647 -9.02 2.12 -19.46
CA GLU A 647 -7.66 1.95 -18.97
C GLU A 647 -7.13 3.21 -18.29
N SER A 648 -6.32 3.05 -17.24
CA SER A 648 -5.71 4.17 -16.52
C SER A 648 -4.46 4.75 -17.20
N ARG A 649 -3.97 4.08 -18.25
CA ARG A 649 -2.81 4.46 -19.04
C ARG A 649 -2.99 4.02 -20.48
N HIS A 650 -2.80 4.93 -21.42
CA HIS A 650 -3.02 4.75 -22.84
C HIS A 650 -1.70 4.80 -23.63
N TYR A 651 -1.55 3.91 -24.61
CA TYR A 651 -0.39 3.79 -25.50
C TYR A 651 -0.85 3.74 -26.97
N PRO A 652 -1.05 4.89 -27.64
CA PRO A 652 -1.66 4.95 -28.97
C PRO A 652 -0.92 4.13 -30.04
N PHE A 653 0.40 4.01 -29.92
CA PHE A 653 1.25 3.31 -30.89
C PHE A 653 1.42 1.81 -30.60
N GLY A 654 0.93 1.32 -29.46
CA GLY A 654 1.02 -0.09 -29.07
C GLY A 654 2.42 -0.70 -29.24
N GLY A 655 2.49 -1.83 -29.96
CA GLY A 655 3.73 -2.56 -30.22
C GLY A 655 4.83 -1.76 -30.91
N LEU A 656 4.50 -0.73 -31.70
CA LEU A 656 5.50 0.09 -32.40
C LEU A 656 6.43 0.82 -31.44
N MET A 657 5.89 1.34 -30.34
CA MET A 657 6.67 2.08 -29.34
C MET A 657 6.99 1.24 -28.09
N PHE A 658 6.64 -0.05 -28.08
CA PHE A 658 6.76 -0.89 -26.89
C PHE A 658 8.22 -1.00 -26.41
N ASP A 659 9.17 -1.22 -27.31
CA ASP A 659 10.58 -1.35 -26.92
C ASP A 659 11.10 -0.08 -26.23
N LEU A 660 10.60 1.10 -26.64
CA LEU A 660 10.99 2.41 -26.11
C LEU A 660 10.25 2.77 -24.81
N LEU A 661 8.93 2.63 -24.80
CA LEU A 661 8.07 3.08 -23.70
C LEU A 661 7.91 2.02 -22.61
N GLY A 662 7.83 0.75 -23.01
CA GLY A 662 7.26 -0.34 -22.22
C GLY A 662 5.74 -0.24 -22.10
N ASP A 663 5.13 -1.25 -21.47
CA ASP A 663 3.70 -1.25 -21.14
C ASP A 663 3.49 -1.52 -19.64
N LEU A 664 2.98 -0.52 -18.90
CA LEU A 664 2.66 -0.65 -17.47
C LEU A 664 1.51 -1.61 -17.17
N ARG A 665 0.61 -1.85 -18.13
CA ARG A 665 -0.59 -2.68 -17.96
C ARG A 665 -0.17 -4.14 -17.85
N ALA A 666 0.63 -4.60 -18.81
CA ALA A 666 1.13 -5.97 -18.86
C ALA A 666 2.44 -6.19 -18.07
N ARG A 667 3.30 -5.16 -17.97
CA ARG A 667 4.66 -5.24 -17.40
C ARG A 667 5.50 -6.38 -17.98
N THR A 668 5.30 -6.68 -19.26
CA THR A 668 6.07 -7.69 -19.97
C THR A 668 7.55 -7.30 -20.02
N ARG A 669 8.44 -8.22 -19.67
CA ARG A 669 9.92 -8.02 -19.64
C ARG A 669 10.39 -6.86 -18.74
N TRP A 670 9.57 -6.37 -17.81
CA TRP A 670 9.84 -5.15 -17.03
C TRP A 670 11.16 -5.17 -16.23
N GLY A 671 11.58 -6.36 -15.77
CA GLY A 671 12.82 -6.55 -15.00
C GLY A 671 14.02 -7.05 -15.82
N ALA A 672 13.90 -7.17 -17.15
CA ALA A 672 14.98 -7.69 -17.99
C ALA A 672 16.13 -6.68 -18.10
N THR A 673 17.37 -7.14 -17.94
CA THR A 673 18.57 -6.29 -17.94
C THR A 673 18.88 -5.66 -19.30
N ASN A 674 18.37 -6.25 -20.38
CA ASN A 674 18.53 -5.77 -21.76
C ASN A 674 17.31 -4.96 -22.24
N THR A 675 16.66 -4.21 -21.34
CA THR A 675 15.53 -3.32 -21.68
C THR A 675 15.76 -1.95 -21.05
N SER A 676 15.31 -0.89 -21.71
CA SER A 676 15.20 0.47 -21.16
C SER A 676 13.88 1.06 -21.61
N PHE A 677 12.93 1.07 -20.67
CA PHE A 677 11.57 1.53 -20.88
C PHE A 677 11.40 2.88 -20.20
N VAL A 678 10.96 3.90 -20.93
CA VAL A 678 10.72 5.24 -20.37
C VAL A 678 9.74 5.20 -19.20
N GLU A 679 8.70 4.36 -19.26
CA GLU A 679 7.73 4.22 -18.16
C GLU A 679 8.33 3.66 -16.86
N ARG A 680 9.43 2.90 -16.96
CA ARG A 680 10.18 2.34 -15.83
C ARG A 680 11.27 3.30 -15.38
N ASP A 681 12.12 3.71 -16.32
CA ASP A 681 13.35 4.43 -16.05
C ASP A 681 13.05 5.88 -15.62
N SER A 682 11.97 6.47 -16.13
CA SER A 682 11.47 7.81 -15.76
C SER A 682 10.28 7.77 -14.81
N ALA A 683 10.02 6.64 -14.13
CA ALA A 683 8.84 6.47 -13.26
C ALA A 683 8.71 7.56 -12.19
N ARG A 684 9.83 7.97 -11.58
CA ARG A 684 9.89 9.05 -10.57
C ARG A 684 9.37 10.38 -11.12
N ARG A 685 9.82 10.73 -12.33
CA ARG A 685 9.36 11.92 -13.04
C ARG A 685 7.88 11.81 -13.33
N LEU A 686 7.47 10.72 -13.99
CA LEU A 686 6.09 10.50 -14.42
C LEU A 686 5.09 10.53 -13.25
N ARG A 687 5.48 10.08 -12.05
CA ARG A 687 4.60 10.13 -10.87
C ARG A 687 4.66 11.44 -10.10
N GLY A 688 5.76 12.18 -10.19
CA GLY A 688 5.99 13.41 -9.42
C GLY A 688 6.51 13.17 -7.99
N TYR A 689 6.81 11.93 -7.63
CA TYR A 689 7.35 11.55 -6.32
C TYR A 689 8.30 10.35 -6.45
N ASP A 690 9.22 10.19 -5.49
CA ASP A 690 10.22 9.13 -5.43
C ASP A 690 9.62 7.86 -4.82
N ASP A 691 9.53 6.83 -5.64
CA ASP A 691 9.10 5.49 -5.24
C ASP A 691 10.22 4.47 -5.40
N ARG A 692 11.48 4.92 -5.47
CA ARG A 692 12.60 3.99 -5.63
C ARG A 692 12.71 3.08 -4.41
N PRO A 693 12.68 1.75 -4.60
CA PRO A 693 12.86 0.85 -3.49
C PRO A 693 14.31 0.89 -3.05
N THR A 694 14.52 1.03 -1.75
CA THR A 694 15.80 0.79 -1.10
C THR A 694 15.86 -0.66 -0.65
N LEU A 695 16.91 -1.39 -1.03
CA LEU A 695 17.12 -2.73 -0.50
C LEU A 695 17.69 -2.60 0.91
N VAL A 696 16.95 -3.12 1.89
CA VAL A 696 17.33 -3.09 3.30
C VAL A 696 17.51 -4.52 3.78
N GLU A 697 18.61 -4.77 4.47
CA GLU A 697 18.85 -6.04 5.14
C GLU A 697 18.22 -6.00 6.52
N VAL A 698 17.28 -6.89 6.77
CA VAL A 698 16.53 -6.97 8.03
C VAL A 698 16.78 -8.33 8.65
N LYS A 699 17.28 -8.32 9.89
CA LYS A 699 17.49 -9.55 10.65
C LYS A 699 16.15 -10.22 10.93
N ASN A 700 16.02 -11.49 10.61
CA ASN A 700 14.89 -12.31 10.96
C ASN A 700 14.90 -12.61 12.47
N PRO A 701 13.88 -12.15 13.24
CA PRO A 701 13.86 -12.34 14.69
C PRO A 701 13.88 -13.81 15.14
N LYS A 702 13.35 -14.73 14.34
CA LYS A 702 13.28 -16.17 14.67
C LYS A 702 14.53 -16.93 14.26
N THR A 703 15.06 -16.67 13.06
CA THR A 703 16.18 -17.47 12.51
C THR A 703 17.53 -16.80 12.64
N GLY A 704 17.56 -15.50 12.95
CA GLY A 704 18.77 -14.69 13.00
C GLY A 704 19.39 -14.38 11.63
N LYS A 705 18.86 -14.93 10.53
CA LYS A 705 19.34 -14.69 9.16
C LYS A 705 18.98 -13.28 8.68
N MET A 706 19.78 -12.72 7.78
CA MET A 706 19.49 -11.43 7.16
C MET A 706 18.60 -11.63 5.94
N ASP A 707 17.38 -11.09 5.98
CA ASP A 707 16.45 -11.07 4.85
C ASP A 707 16.66 -9.77 4.07
N ARG A 708 16.77 -9.84 2.74
CA ARG A 708 16.83 -8.67 1.86
C ARG A 708 15.43 -8.26 1.42
N VAL A 709 14.96 -7.10 1.88
CA VAL A 709 13.59 -6.62 1.65
C VAL A 709 13.59 -5.22 1.03
N LEU A 710 12.69 -4.98 0.09
CA LEU A 710 12.51 -3.66 -0.53
C LEU A 710 11.71 -2.73 0.39
N ARG A 711 12.23 -1.53 0.63
CA ARG A 711 11.61 -0.47 1.42
C ARG A 711 11.47 0.82 0.60
N TYR A 712 10.25 1.33 0.54
CA TYR A 712 9.86 2.62 -0.02
C TYR A 712 9.75 3.70 1.07
N ASP A 713 9.90 4.96 0.67
CA ASP A 713 9.72 6.14 1.53
C ASP A 713 8.66 7.08 0.96
N TYR A 714 7.45 7.05 1.53
CA TYR A 714 6.32 7.87 1.07
C TYR A 714 6.11 9.12 1.92
N ARG A 715 7.09 9.54 2.72
CA ARG A 715 6.95 10.69 3.63
C ARG A 715 6.66 12.00 2.90
N GLU A 716 7.11 12.15 1.65
CA GLU A 716 6.81 13.35 0.87
C GLU A 716 5.34 13.47 0.44
N LEU A 717 4.56 12.37 0.51
CA LEU A 717 3.14 12.36 0.19
C LEU A 717 2.25 12.67 1.42
N VAL A 718 2.85 12.78 2.62
CA VAL A 718 2.13 13.10 3.86
C VAL A 718 1.30 14.39 3.74
N PRO A 719 1.76 15.48 3.10
CA PRO A 719 0.95 16.68 2.94
C PRO A 719 -0.34 16.46 2.14
N LEU A 720 -0.30 15.59 1.11
CA LEU A 720 -1.49 15.25 0.33
C LEU A 720 -2.56 14.56 1.18
N LEU A 721 -2.15 13.83 2.22
CA LEU A 721 -3.08 13.21 3.16
C LEU A 721 -3.60 14.22 4.18
N ARG A 722 -2.72 15.02 4.78
CA ARG A 722 -3.09 16.01 5.81
C ARG A 722 -4.03 17.09 5.29
N HIS A 723 -3.74 17.59 4.10
CA HIS A 723 -4.44 18.69 3.45
C HIS A 723 -5.28 18.19 2.27
N ARG A 724 -5.75 16.94 2.31
CA ARG A 724 -6.51 16.32 1.20
C ARG A 724 -7.72 17.16 0.77
N ARG A 725 -8.31 17.92 1.69
CA ARG A 725 -9.48 18.79 1.46
C ARG A 725 -9.12 20.24 1.11
N GLU A 726 -7.84 20.57 1.11
CA GLU A 726 -7.32 21.90 0.82
C GLU A 726 -6.42 21.80 -0.42
N PRO A 727 -7.00 21.63 -1.63
CA PRO A 727 -6.22 21.42 -2.85
C PRO A 727 -5.29 22.60 -3.19
N ASN A 728 -5.57 23.78 -2.63
CA ASN A 728 -4.76 24.99 -2.80
C ASN A 728 -3.72 25.20 -1.69
N HIS A 729 -3.60 24.27 -0.74
CA HIS A 729 -2.60 24.38 0.33
C HIS A 729 -1.18 24.37 -0.25
N PRO A 730 -0.25 25.24 0.20
CA PRO A 730 1.08 25.35 -0.38
C PRO A 730 1.87 24.04 -0.41
N GLU A 731 1.72 23.20 0.62
CA GLU A 731 2.40 21.89 0.66
C GLU A 731 1.80 20.86 -0.30
N VAL A 732 0.49 20.95 -0.59
CA VAL A 732 -0.18 20.10 -1.57
C VAL A 732 0.26 20.48 -2.97
N ARG A 733 0.24 21.79 -3.26
CA ARG A 733 0.70 22.37 -4.52
C ARG A 733 2.16 22.04 -4.80
N ARG A 734 3.03 22.07 -3.78
CA ARG A 734 4.43 21.64 -3.90
C ARG A 734 4.61 20.20 -4.41
N VAL A 735 3.64 19.31 -4.19
CA VAL A 735 3.69 17.93 -4.68
C VAL A 735 2.97 17.80 -6.03
N LEU A 736 1.78 18.37 -6.18
CA LEU A 736 0.94 18.22 -7.39
C LEU A 736 1.44 19.05 -8.59
N ASP A 737 2.03 20.21 -8.35
CA ASP A 737 2.52 21.13 -9.40
C ASP A 737 3.92 20.73 -9.89
N ARG A 738 4.50 19.64 -9.37
CA ARG A 738 5.79 19.14 -9.86
C ARG A 738 5.64 18.74 -11.32
N PRO A 739 6.60 19.11 -12.18
CA PRO A 739 6.58 18.70 -13.57
C PRO A 739 6.70 17.18 -13.64
N ARG A 740 5.76 16.55 -14.35
CA ARG A 740 5.62 15.08 -14.46
C ARG A 740 5.86 14.55 -15.85
N ASP A 741 5.80 15.40 -16.86
CA ASP A 741 5.91 14.97 -18.25
C ASP A 741 7.35 14.66 -18.63
N VAL A 742 7.51 13.73 -19.58
CA VAL A 742 8.81 13.35 -20.15
C VAL A 742 8.80 13.63 -21.64
N ARG A 743 9.86 14.23 -22.16
CA ARG A 743 10.05 14.51 -23.59
C ARG A 743 11.10 13.57 -24.18
N MET A 744 10.71 12.86 -25.22
CA MET A 744 11.60 11.99 -25.98
C MET A 744 12.24 12.73 -27.15
N SER A 745 13.35 12.19 -27.67
CA SER A 745 13.94 12.69 -28.93
C SER A 745 13.32 12.07 -30.18
N ILE A 746 12.55 10.98 -30.01
CA ILE A 746 11.89 10.25 -31.08
C ILE A 746 10.92 11.19 -31.79
N ASP A 747 10.87 11.11 -33.11
CA ASP A 747 9.83 11.74 -33.92
C ASP A 747 8.81 10.65 -34.30
N ALA A 748 7.59 10.76 -33.79
CA ALA A 748 6.56 9.75 -34.04
C ALA A 748 6.25 9.58 -35.54
N ARG A 749 6.38 10.66 -36.32
CA ARG A 749 6.12 10.63 -37.77
C ARG A 749 7.22 9.86 -38.48
N LEU A 750 8.48 10.06 -38.08
CA LEU A 750 9.60 9.29 -38.63
C LEU A 750 9.52 7.83 -38.21
N GLU A 751 9.23 7.54 -36.93
CA GLU A 751 9.11 6.16 -36.43
C GLU A 751 8.12 5.35 -37.26
N VAL A 752 6.91 5.87 -37.48
CA VAL A 752 5.87 5.22 -38.28
C VAL A 752 6.35 4.99 -39.71
N LYS A 753 7.00 5.98 -40.34
CA LYS A 753 7.52 5.83 -41.70
C LYS A 753 8.66 4.82 -41.79
N VAL A 754 9.61 4.85 -40.87
CA VAL A 754 10.72 3.88 -40.80
C VAL A 754 10.16 2.47 -40.62
N ALA A 755 9.12 2.31 -39.80
CA ALA A 755 8.48 1.01 -39.61
C ALA A 755 7.77 0.51 -40.86
N ASP A 756 7.02 1.36 -41.56
CA ASP A 756 6.39 1.00 -42.83
C ASP A 756 7.45 0.61 -43.89
N ILE A 757 8.53 1.39 -44.00
CA ILE A 757 9.65 1.12 -44.93
C ILE A 757 10.28 -0.24 -44.61
N LEU A 758 10.67 -0.45 -43.35
CA LEU A 758 11.32 -1.68 -42.93
C LEU A 758 10.39 -2.89 -43.15
N ARG A 759 9.12 -2.80 -42.78
CA ARG A 759 8.12 -3.87 -43.02
C ARG A 759 8.02 -4.22 -44.51
N ASN A 760 7.96 -3.21 -45.38
CA ASN A 760 7.85 -3.43 -46.82
C ASN A 760 9.11 -4.10 -47.37
N GLN A 761 10.29 -3.69 -46.92
CA GLN A 761 11.56 -4.27 -47.34
C GLN A 761 11.74 -5.70 -46.82
N LEU A 762 11.32 -5.98 -45.58
CA LEU A 762 11.26 -7.33 -45.03
C LEU A 762 10.35 -8.24 -45.86
N LYS A 763 9.14 -7.76 -46.20
CA LYS A 763 8.19 -8.49 -47.05
C LYS A 763 8.76 -8.78 -48.44
N GLN A 764 9.41 -7.80 -49.07
CA GLN A 764 10.05 -7.97 -50.38
C GLN A 764 11.22 -8.97 -50.33
N ALA A 765 11.96 -9.00 -49.22
CA ALA A 765 13.06 -9.93 -48.99
C ALA A 765 12.60 -11.33 -48.52
N GLY A 766 11.29 -11.56 -48.32
CA GLY A 766 10.76 -12.80 -47.76
C GLY A 766 11.19 -13.04 -46.30
N GLN A 767 11.51 -11.98 -45.57
CA GLN A 767 11.96 -12.01 -44.18
C GLN A 767 10.89 -11.41 -43.24
N THR A 768 10.98 -11.75 -41.97
CA THR A 768 10.06 -11.26 -40.92
C THR A 768 10.77 -10.43 -39.84
N ARG A 769 12.11 -10.46 -39.82
CA ARG A 769 12.95 -9.94 -38.74
C ARG A 769 13.93 -8.89 -39.23
N GLY A 770 13.99 -7.77 -38.54
CA GLY A 770 14.92 -6.70 -38.85
C GLY A 770 14.81 -5.53 -37.89
N ALA A 771 15.70 -4.57 -38.07
CA ALA A 771 15.73 -3.35 -37.27
C ALA A 771 16.22 -2.16 -38.09
N ALA A 772 15.77 -0.97 -37.71
CA ALA A 772 16.25 0.28 -38.29
C ALA A 772 16.40 1.33 -37.19
N VAL A 773 17.54 2.02 -37.20
CA VAL A 773 17.85 3.12 -36.28
C VAL A 773 18.17 4.35 -37.09
N VAL A 774 17.61 5.49 -36.68
CA VAL A 774 17.93 6.82 -37.23
C VAL A 774 18.24 7.76 -36.08
N MET A 775 19.35 8.50 -36.17
CA MET A 775 19.78 9.44 -35.15
C MET A 775 20.36 10.73 -35.73
N ASP A 776 20.28 11.80 -34.96
CA ASP A 776 20.99 13.05 -35.22
C ASP A 776 22.47 12.88 -34.81
N PRO A 777 23.43 13.01 -35.73
CA PRO A 777 24.83 12.78 -35.42
C PRO A 777 25.45 13.89 -34.57
N ALA A 778 24.92 15.11 -34.62
CA ALA A 778 25.45 16.25 -33.87
C ALA A 778 24.99 16.23 -32.41
N THR A 779 23.70 15.97 -32.17
CA THR A 779 23.14 15.94 -30.81
C THR A 779 23.16 14.55 -30.18
N GLY A 780 23.24 13.51 -31.00
CA GLY A 780 23.04 12.14 -30.57
C GLY A 780 21.57 11.75 -30.38
N ASP A 781 20.62 12.60 -30.73
CA ASP A 781 19.19 12.33 -30.57
C ASP A 781 18.76 11.11 -31.39
N LEU A 782 18.15 10.12 -30.72
CA LEU A 782 17.53 8.99 -31.36
C LEU A 782 16.20 9.44 -31.97
N LEU A 783 16.12 9.46 -33.29
CA LEU A 783 14.97 9.98 -34.02
C LEU A 783 13.97 8.89 -34.35
N ALA A 784 14.47 7.67 -34.63
CA ALA A 784 13.66 6.47 -34.79
C ALA A 784 14.43 5.20 -34.38
N ALA A 785 13.74 4.19 -33.84
CA ALA A 785 14.32 2.91 -33.42
C ALA A 785 13.30 1.76 -33.50
N VAL A 786 13.19 1.18 -34.70
CA VAL A 786 12.19 0.18 -35.02
C VAL A 786 12.78 -1.23 -34.95
N SER A 787 12.05 -2.16 -34.31
CA SER A 787 12.31 -3.60 -34.31
C SER A 787 11.13 -4.34 -34.97
N TYR A 788 11.39 -5.33 -35.83
CA TYR A 788 10.39 -6.28 -36.30
C TYR A 788 10.79 -7.72 -35.97
N PRO A 789 9.84 -8.60 -35.61
CA PRO A 789 8.39 -8.35 -35.50
C PRO A 789 8.00 -7.44 -34.33
N LEU A 790 6.89 -6.72 -34.47
CA LEU A 790 6.38 -5.85 -33.39
C LEU A 790 5.81 -6.69 -32.23
N PRO A 791 6.04 -6.29 -30.97
CA PRO A 791 5.39 -6.84 -29.79
C PRO A 791 3.86 -6.86 -29.90
N VAL A 792 3.26 -8.03 -29.67
CA VAL A 792 1.81 -8.21 -29.52
C VAL A 792 1.54 -8.82 -28.15
N GLU A 793 0.57 -8.28 -27.42
CA GLU A 793 0.23 -8.75 -26.08
C GLU A 793 -0.14 -10.25 -26.09
N GLY A 794 0.48 -11.02 -25.20
CA GLY A 794 0.25 -12.48 -25.09
C GLY A 794 0.98 -13.33 -26.14
N ALA A 795 1.84 -12.74 -26.99
CA ALA A 795 2.65 -13.51 -27.92
C ALA A 795 3.60 -14.47 -27.18
N ASP A 796 3.68 -15.72 -27.66
CA ASP A 796 4.66 -16.70 -27.19
C ASP A 796 6.06 -16.26 -27.65
N PRO A 797 7.05 -16.14 -26.74
CA PRO A 797 8.39 -15.70 -27.11
C PRO A 797 9.06 -16.56 -28.20
N GLY A 798 8.65 -17.82 -28.43
CA GLY A 798 8.98 -18.63 -29.61
C GLY A 798 10.43 -18.51 -30.16
N GLU A 799 10.61 -18.78 -31.46
CA GLU A 799 11.88 -18.50 -32.16
C GLU A 799 11.97 -17.06 -32.68
N ASP A 800 10.83 -16.43 -33.00
CA ASP A 800 10.79 -15.08 -33.58
C ASP A 800 10.91 -13.94 -32.54
N ASN A 801 10.83 -14.25 -31.24
CA ASN A 801 10.82 -13.34 -30.08
C ASN A 801 10.49 -11.87 -30.41
N PRO A 802 9.19 -11.49 -30.41
CA PRO A 802 8.77 -10.13 -30.73
C PRO A 802 9.14 -9.12 -29.65
N TYR A 803 9.53 -9.56 -28.44
CA TYR A 803 9.95 -8.67 -27.34
C TYR A 803 11.46 -8.43 -27.28
N LEU A 804 12.21 -8.87 -28.30
CA LEU A 804 13.61 -8.51 -28.46
C LEU A 804 13.70 -7.13 -29.13
N ASP A 805 14.24 -6.16 -28.39
CA ASP A 805 14.63 -4.86 -28.92
C ASP A 805 15.89 -5.02 -29.79
N ARG A 806 15.64 -5.35 -31.05
CA ARG A 806 16.67 -5.59 -32.07
C ARG A 806 17.44 -4.32 -32.38
N ALA A 807 16.78 -3.17 -32.33
CA ALA A 807 17.36 -1.88 -32.68
C ALA A 807 18.46 -1.45 -31.69
N ARG A 808 18.21 -1.54 -30.38
CA ARG A 808 19.13 -1.01 -29.35
C ARG A 808 20.00 -2.07 -28.70
N TYR A 809 19.44 -3.25 -28.43
CA TYR A 809 20.07 -4.28 -27.59
C TYR A 809 20.31 -5.62 -28.30
N GLY A 810 19.73 -5.84 -29.48
CA GLY A 810 20.04 -7.01 -30.30
C GLY A 810 21.50 -6.99 -30.75
N LEU A 811 22.22 -8.08 -30.53
CA LEU A 811 23.63 -8.20 -30.90
C LEU A 811 23.77 -9.13 -32.11
N TYR A 812 24.39 -8.62 -33.15
CA TYR A 812 24.51 -9.30 -34.43
C TYR A 812 25.92 -9.12 -34.99
N PRO A 813 26.45 -10.09 -35.75
CA PRO A 813 27.68 -9.88 -36.51
C PRO A 813 27.51 -8.70 -37.49
N PRO A 814 28.34 -7.65 -37.40
CA PRO A 814 28.23 -6.46 -38.26
C PRO A 814 28.72 -6.72 -39.70
N GLY A 815 29.53 -7.78 -39.90
CA GLY A 815 30.14 -8.09 -41.19
C GLY A 815 30.89 -6.89 -41.77
N SER A 816 30.80 -6.71 -43.09
CA SER A 816 31.55 -5.65 -43.79
C SER A 816 31.26 -4.21 -43.35
N THR A 817 30.23 -3.93 -42.54
CA THR A 817 30.06 -2.59 -41.93
C THR A 817 31.14 -2.28 -40.89
N PHE A 818 31.70 -3.31 -40.23
CA PHE A 818 32.80 -3.15 -39.26
C PHE A 818 34.13 -2.75 -39.92
N LYS A 819 34.27 -2.89 -41.23
CA LYS A 819 35.42 -2.35 -41.98
C LYS A 819 35.57 -0.84 -41.78
N VAL A 820 34.46 -0.14 -41.52
CA VAL A 820 34.48 1.28 -41.14
C VAL A 820 35.18 1.46 -39.80
N VAL A 821 34.96 0.57 -38.82
CA VAL A 821 35.65 0.58 -37.52
C VAL A 821 37.13 0.24 -37.68
N THR A 822 37.47 -0.76 -38.50
CA THR A 822 38.87 -1.09 -38.81
C THR A 822 39.58 0.07 -39.52
N ALA A 823 38.89 0.77 -40.44
CA ALA A 823 39.40 1.98 -41.07
C ALA A 823 39.60 3.12 -40.05
N MET A 824 38.66 3.31 -39.11
CA MET A 824 38.83 4.25 -38.00
C MET A 824 40.08 3.90 -37.16
N ALA A 825 40.26 2.63 -36.81
CA ALA A 825 41.42 2.18 -36.04
C ALA A 825 42.75 2.43 -36.80
N ALA A 826 42.77 2.19 -38.11
CA ALA A 826 43.91 2.48 -38.97
C ALA A 826 44.22 3.98 -39.01
N LEU A 827 43.23 4.82 -39.33
CA LEU A 827 43.40 6.27 -39.44
C LEU A 827 43.71 6.94 -38.09
N ARG A 828 43.21 6.39 -36.98
CA ARG A 828 43.57 6.82 -35.62
C ARG A 828 45.03 6.48 -35.29
N LYS A 829 45.52 5.34 -35.78
CA LYS A 829 46.90 4.89 -35.54
C LYS A 829 47.91 5.66 -36.39
N SER A 830 47.64 5.84 -37.68
CA SER A 830 48.45 6.69 -38.57
C SER A 830 47.68 7.00 -39.86
N ALA A 831 47.74 8.25 -40.32
CA ALA A 831 47.17 8.68 -41.59
C ALA A 831 47.81 7.95 -42.80
N ASP A 832 49.08 7.55 -42.70
CA ASP A 832 49.80 6.85 -43.76
C ASP A 832 49.18 5.48 -44.09
N LEU A 833 48.46 4.88 -43.14
CA LEU A 833 47.76 3.62 -43.36
C LEU A 833 46.62 3.73 -44.39
N ALA A 834 46.16 4.95 -44.71
CA ALA A 834 45.22 5.17 -45.82
C ALA A 834 45.81 4.75 -47.17
N HIS A 835 47.12 4.93 -47.35
CA HIS A 835 47.85 4.64 -48.59
C HIS A 835 48.52 3.27 -48.59
N LYS A 836 48.38 2.51 -47.50
CA LYS A 836 48.97 1.19 -47.37
C LYS A 836 48.27 0.20 -48.31
N GLN A 837 49.07 -0.44 -49.15
CA GLN A 837 48.59 -1.35 -50.17
C GLN A 837 48.75 -2.83 -49.78
N TYR A 838 47.72 -3.63 -50.08
CA TYR A 838 47.78 -5.08 -49.95
C TYR A 838 47.17 -5.78 -51.16
N GLN A 839 47.54 -7.04 -51.36
CA GLN A 839 47.09 -7.83 -52.51
C GLN A 839 45.83 -8.62 -52.20
N CYS A 840 44.92 -8.64 -53.16
CA CYS A 840 43.77 -9.52 -53.25
C CYS A 840 43.93 -10.35 -54.52
N GLU A 841 44.02 -11.67 -54.35
CA GLU A 841 44.48 -12.61 -55.36
C GLU A 841 43.45 -13.70 -55.64
N ARG A 842 43.76 -14.56 -56.62
CA ARG A 842 43.01 -15.78 -56.88
C ARG A 842 43.53 -16.89 -55.97
N LEU A 843 42.65 -17.44 -55.14
CA LEU A 843 42.98 -18.56 -54.27
C LEU A 843 42.97 -19.89 -55.05
N PRO A 844 43.66 -20.94 -54.55
CA PRO A 844 43.71 -22.25 -55.20
C PRO A 844 42.34 -22.93 -55.39
N ASP A 845 41.35 -22.56 -54.58
CA ASP A 845 39.97 -23.04 -54.68
C ASP A 845 39.11 -22.23 -55.68
N GLY A 846 39.73 -21.33 -56.44
CA GLY A 846 39.05 -20.49 -57.41
C GLY A 846 38.22 -19.37 -56.80
N ARG A 847 38.39 -19.05 -55.51
CA ARG A 847 37.77 -17.87 -54.86
C ARG A 847 38.68 -16.64 -54.91
N VAL A 848 38.10 -15.45 -54.78
CA VAL A 848 38.86 -14.21 -54.55
C VAL A 848 39.24 -14.15 -53.08
N GLY A 849 40.46 -13.73 -52.75
CA GLY A 849 40.89 -13.59 -51.36
C GLY A 849 42.40 -13.46 -51.20
N ASN A 850 42.91 -13.74 -50.00
CA ASN A 850 44.35 -13.92 -49.76
C ASN A 850 44.63 -14.78 -48.50
N TYR A 851 45.85 -15.30 -48.38
CA TYR A 851 46.37 -15.90 -47.15
C TYR A 851 47.00 -14.84 -46.26
N ILE A 852 46.74 -14.95 -44.96
CA ILE A 852 47.44 -14.16 -43.95
C ILE A 852 48.70 -14.91 -43.52
N LYS A 853 49.83 -14.20 -43.42
CA LYS A 853 51.13 -14.77 -43.04
C LYS A 853 51.00 -15.47 -41.68
N GLY A 854 51.28 -16.77 -41.66
CA GLY A 854 51.13 -17.62 -40.47
C GLY A 854 49.76 -18.30 -40.31
N SER A 855 48.79 -18.05 -41.19
CA SER A 855 47.51 -18.76 -41.25
C SER A 855 47.51 -19.81 -42.36
N LYS A 856 47.05 -21.03 -42.04
CA LYS A 856 46.79 -22.08 -43.03
C LYS A 856 45.41 -21.94 -43.71
N ARG A 857 44.53 -21.10 -43.17
CA ARG A 857 43.19 -20.86 -43.70
C ARG A 857 43.18 -19.55 -44.49
N PRO A 858 42.69 -19.55 -45.76
CA PRO A 858 42.59 -18.33 -46.54
C PRO A 858 41.43 -17.46 -46.05
N ILE A 859 41.56 -16.15 -46.23
CA ILE A 859 40.46 -15.19 -46.13
C ILE A 859 39.85 -15.05 -47.51
N ARG A 860 38.54 -15.25 -47.62
CA ARG A 860 37.80 -15.18 -48.88
C ARG A 860 37.00 -13.89 -48.94
N ASP A 861 36.97 -13.29 -50.12
CA ASP A 861 36.06 -12.21 -50.49
C ASP A 861 34.65 -12.73 -50.81
N ASP A 862 33.72 -11.85 -51.18
CA ASP A 862 32.32 -12.21 -51.42
C ASP A 862 32.21 -13.33 -52.47
N VAL A 863 31.17 -14.16 -52.36
CA VAL A 863 30.91 -15.24 -53.32
C VAL A 863 30.66 -14.72 -54.74
N GLN A 864 30.22 -13.46 -54.86
CA GLN A 864 29.92 -12.80 -56.12
C GLN A 864 31.17 -12.24 -56.83
N ASP A 865 32.30 -12.14 -56.12
CA ASP A 865 33.54 -11.62 -56.69
C ASP A 865 34.19 -12.70 -57.57
N LYS A 866 34.12 -12.50 -58.90
CA LYS A 866 34.63 -13.46 -59.88
C LYS A 866 36.11 -13.24 -60.23
N ASN A 867 36.58 -12.00 -60.15
CA ASN A 867 37.95 -11.60 -60.48
C ASN A 867 38.64 -11.00 -59.25
N PRO A 868 39.93 -11.28 -59.02
CA PRO A 868 40.67 -10.66 -57.92
C PRO A 868 40.67 -9.13 -58.02
N HIS A 869 40.57 -8.45 -56.87
CA HIS A 869 40.57 -7.00 -56.83
C HIS A 869 41.96 -6.38 -57.08
N GLY A 870 43.02 -7.19 -57.03
CA GLY A 870 44.39 -6.74 -57.28
C GLY A 870 45.01 -6.07 -56.06
N THR A 871 45.92 -5.12 -56.29
CA THR A 871 46.56 -4.35 -55.22
C THR A 871 45.70 -3.14 -54.88
N LEU A 872 45.24 -3.06 -53.63
CA LEU A 872 44.28 -2.06 -53.15
C LEU A 872 44.87 -1.25 -52.00
N ASP A 873 44.51 0.02 -51.92
CA ASP A 873 44.66 0.87 -50.73
C ASP A 873 43.36 0.93 -49.90
N LEU A 874 43.31 1.75 -48.85
CA LEU A 874 42.15 1.80 -47.95
C LEU A 874 40.89 2.29 -48.66
N GLU A 875 41.04 3.26 -49.57
CA GLU A 875 39.97 3.83 -50.39
C GLU A 875 39.32 2.74 -51.25
N HIS A 876 40.12 2.12 -52.13
CA HIS A 876 39.62 1.09 -53.04
C HIS A 876 39.15 -0.16 -52.29
N GLY A 877 39.86 -0.54 -51.22
CA GLY A 877 39.49 -1.64 -50.34
C GLY A 877 38.11 -1.46 -49.71
N LEU A 878 37.76 -0.23 -49.31
CA LEU A 878 36.43 0.08 -48.76
C LEU A 878 35.35 0.09 -49.86
N ILE A 879 35.64 0.67 -51.03
CA ILE A 879 34.72 0.77 -52.19
C ILE A 879 34.26 -0.60 -52.68
N VAL A 880 35.22 -1.49 -52.99
CA VAL A 880 34.94 -2.87 -53.43
C VAL A 880 34.66 -3.81 -52.26
N SER A 881 34.81 -3.33 -51.02
CA SER A 881 34.55 -4.09 -49.80
C SER A 881 35.39 -5.36 -49.69
N CYS A 882 36.71 -5.27 -49.93
CA CYS A 882 37.62 -6.42 -49.94
C CYS A 882 37.98 -6.93 -48.52
N ASN A 883 37.46 -8.09 -48.11
CA ASN A 883 37.83 -8.85 -46.90
C ASN A 883 39.34 -9.11 -46.82
N ALA A 884 39.98 -9.52 -47.93
CA ALA A 884 41.41 -9.83 -47.93
C ALA A 884 42.27 -8.60 -47.60
N TYR A 885 41.90 -7.42 -48.11
CA TYR A 885 42.56 -6.16 -47.77
C TYR A 885 42.43 -5.86 -46.27
N PHE A 886 41.20 -5.87 -45.72
CA PHE A 886 40.97 -5.53 -44.32
C PHE A 886 41.57 -6.53 -43.33
N ALA A 887 41.63 -7.82 -43.68
CA ALA A 887 42.30 -8.83 -42.87
C ALA A 887 43.82 -8.59 -42.79
N GLN A 888 44.45 -8.16 -43.89
CA GLN A 888 45.87 -7.81 -43.92
C GLN A 888 46.15 -6.51 -43.17
N LEU A 889 45.37 -5.44 -43.44
CA LEU A 889 45.46 -4.16 -42.74
C LEU A 889 45.34 -4.36 -41.22
N GLY A 890 44.31 -5.09 -40.80
CA GLY A 890 44.03 -5.39 -39.41
C GLY A 890 45.13 -6.18 -38.73
N THR A 891 45.67 -7.20 -39.40
CA THR A 891 46.66 -8.10 -38.81
C THR A 891 48.07 -7.52 -38.80
N TYR A 892 48.49 -6.86 -39.88
CA TYR A 892 49.88 -6.45 -40.07
C TYR A 892 50.19 -5.07 -39.52
N ASP A 893 49.27 -4.11 -39.70
CA ASP A 893 49.59 -2.71 -39.45
C ASP A 893 48.68 -2.07 -38.38
N VAL A 894 47.41 -2.48 -38.21
CA VAL A 894 46.54 -1.98 -37.11
C VAL A 894 46.85 -2.69 -35.80
N GLY A 895 46.73 -4.02 -35.77
CA GLY A 895 46.93 -4.85 -34.58
C GLY A 895 45.71 -4.93 -33.65
N ALA A 896 45.71 -5.94 -32.77
CA ALA A 896 44.59 -6.21 -31.87
C ALA A 896 44.33 -5.09 -30.85
N ASP A 897 45.38 -4.46 -30.31
CA ASP A 897 45.23 -3.42 -29.29
C ASP A 897 44.51 -2.18 -29.85
N ALA A 898 44.96 -1.66 -30.99
CA ALA A 898 44.35 -0.47 -31.61
C ALA A 898 42.92 -0.74 -32.11
N LEU A 899 42.64 -1.94 -32.63
CA LEU A 899 41.31 -2.33 -33.06
C LEU A 899 40.37 -2.50 -31.86
N HIS A 900 40.82 -3.17 -30.79
CA HIS A 900 40.06 -3.34 -29.54
C HIS A 900 39.79 -2.00 -28.86
N GLU A 901 40.78 -1.11 -28.76
CA GLU A 901 40.60 0.23 -28.18
C GLU A 901 39.53 1.01 -28.97
N THR A 902 39.63 1.03 -30.30
CA THR A 902 38.68 1.73 -31.18
C THR A 902 37.27 1.14 -31.05
N ALA A 903 37.13 -0.19 -31.08
CA ALA A 903 35.84 -0.87 -30.90
C ALA A 903 35.25 -0.57 -29.50
N THR A 904 36.06 -0.62 -28.45
CA THR A 904 35.66 -0.31 -27.07
C THR A 904 35.17 1.12 -26.94
N MET A 905 35.88 2.10 -27.52
CA MET A 905 35.45 3.50 -27.54
C MET A 905 34.11 3.68 -28.27
N LEU A 906 33.87 2.90 -29.33
CA LEU A 906 32.59 2.86 -30.04
C LEU A 906 31.50 2.07 -29.29
N GLY A 907 31.88 1.38 -28.21
CA GLY A 907 31.02 0.52 -27.40
C GLY A 907 30.65 -0.79 -28.09
N ILE A 908 31.49 -1.30 -28.99
CA ILE A 908 31.31 -2.56 -29.72
C ILE A 908 32.24 -3.62 -29.12
N ALA A 909 31.70 -4.80 -28.81
CA ALA A 909 32.49 -5.94 -28.36
C ALA A 909 33.14 -6.62 -29.57
N ALA A 910 34.47 -6.74 -29.56
CA ALA A 910 35.22 -7.31 -30.66
C ALA A 910 35.65 -8.77 -30.42
N ALA A 911 35.57 -9.24 -29.18
CA ALA A 911 35.88 -10.61 -28.77
C ALA A 911 35.08 -11.04 -27.52
N SER A 912 35.12 -12.33 -27.16
CA SER A 912 34.49 -12.85 -25.94
C SER A 912 35.42 -13.81 -25.18
N PRO A 913 36.01 -13.42 -24.02
CA PRO A 913 35.85 -12.14 -23.34
C PRO A 913 36.46 -10.96 -24.11
N ASP A 914 35.85 -9.78 -23.99
CA ASP A 914 36.19 -8.59 -24.78
C ASP A 914 37.53 -7.96 -24.38
N THR A 915 38.62 -8.55 -24.87
CA THR A 915 40.00 -8.15 -24.60
C THR A 915 40.83 -8.19 -25.87
N ALA A 916 41.84 -7.33 -25.98
CA ALA A 916 42.78 -7.35 -27.09
C ALA A 916 43.52 -8.70 -27.25
N GLY A 917 43.81 -9.37 -26.12
CA GLY A 917 44.43 -10.70 -26.12
C GLY A 917 43.56 -11.78 -26.75
N GLU A 918 42.25 -11.76 -26.48
CA GLU A 918 41.29 -12.68 -27.11
C GLU A 918 41.09 -12.32 -28.59
N LEU A 919 40.89 -11.02 -28.88
CA LEU A 919 40.76 -10.51 -30.24
C LEU A 919 41.94 -10.92 -31.13
N LYS A 920 43.16 -10.96 -30.59
CA LYS A 920 44.36 -11.37 -31.34
C LYS A 920 44.24 -12.77 -31.96
N LYS A 921 43.47 -13.69 -31.36
CA LYS A 921 43.31 -15.07 -31.85
C LYS A 921 42.47 -15.16 -33.12
N SER A 922 41.55 -14.22 -33.31
CA SER A 922 40.62 -14.13 -34.44
C SER A 922 40.79 -12.83 -35.25
N LEU A 923 41.90 -12.10 -35.03
CA LEU A 923 42.12 -10.76 -35.56
C LEU A 923 41.90 -10.63 -37.07
N PRO A 924 42.38 -11.56 -37.93
CA PRO A 924 42.09 -11.46 -39.36
C PRO A 924 40.60 -11.41 -39.68
N GLN A 925 39.80 -12.27 -39.05
CA GLN A 925 38.34 -12.36 -39.22
C GLN A 925 37.63 -11.15 -38.60
N SER A 926 38.01 -10.78 -37.38
CA SER A 926 37.44 -9.63 -36.68
C SER A 926 37.67 -8.32 -37.42
N SER A 927 38.78 -8.20 -38.16
CA SER A 927 39.13 -7.00 -38.93
C SER A 927 38.17 -6.67 -40.08
N TYR A 928 37.33 -7.61 -40.51
CA TYR A 928 36.25 -7.36 -41.47
C TYR A 928 34.85 -7.68 -40.90
N GLY A 929 34.74 -7.74 -39.56
CA GLY A 929 33.47 -7.86 -38.84
C GLY A 929 32.92 -9.27 -38.73
N GLN A 930 33.78 -10.28 -38.83
CA GLN A 930 33.47 -11.70 -38.60
C GLN A 930 34.17 -12.21 -37.32
N GLY A 931 34.09 -13.51 -37.04
CA GLY A 931 34.65 -14.07 -35.81
C GLY A 931 33.71 -13.84 -34.62
N GLU A 932 34.20 -13.17 -33.58
CA GLU A 932 33.45 -12.95 -32.34
C GLU A 932 32.87 -11.53 -32.22
N VAL A 933 33.03 -10.70 -33.26
CA VAL A 933 32.54 -9.32 -33.27
C VAL A 933 31.02 -9.29 -33.33
N VAL A 934 30.38 -8.61 -32.37
CA VAL A 934 28.94 -8.39 -32.37
C VAL A 934 28.60 -6.94 -32.04
N ALA A 935 27.62 -6.40 -32.76
CA ALA A 935 27.15 -5.03 -32.57
C ALA A 935 25.63 -4.93 -32.74
N SER A 936 25.02 -3.95 -32.07
CA SER A 936 23.63 -3.58 -32.27
C SER A 936 23.47 -2.56 -33.40
N PRO A 937 22.29 -2.49 -34.04
CA PRO A 937 21.99 -1.46 -35.03
C PRO A 937 22.22 -0.04 -34.49
N LEU A 938 21.90 0.22 -33.22
CA LEU A 938 22.21 1.50 -32.57
C LEU A 938 23.72 1.76 -32.48
N GLN A 939 24.53 0.78 -32.10
CA GLN A 939 25.99 0.93 -32.10
C GLN A 939 26.52 1.22 -33.51
N MET A 940 26.01 0.52 -34.53
CA MET A 940 26.44 0.72 -35.91
C MET A 940 25.92 2.05 -36.51
N ALA A 941 24.76 2.55 -36.07
CA ALA A 941 24.30 3.91 -36.40
C ALA A 941 25.21 4.97 -35.76
N ARG A 942 25.70 4.73 -34.54
CA ARG A 942 26.69 5.60 -33.89
C ARG A 942 28.02 5.61 -34.62
N VAL A 943 28.47 4.49 -35.19
CA VAL A 943 29.66 4.46 -36.07
C VAL A 943 29.48 5.41 -37.25
N ALA A 944 28.35 5.34 -37.95
CA ALA A 944 28.04 6.27 -39.04
C ALA A 944 27.93 7.72 -38.55
N ALA A 945 27.33 7.94 -37.37
CA ALA A 945 27.20 9.25 -36.75
C ALA A 945 28.57 9.88 -36.42
N THR A 946 29.53 9.08 -35.95
CA THR A 946 30.91 9.53 -35.69
C THR A 946 31.55 10.09 -36.95
N VAL A 947 31.41 9.41 -38.10
CA VAL A 947 31.92 9.92 -39.38
C VAL A 947 31.20 11.21 -39.80
N ALA A 948 29.87 11.23 -39.65
CA ALA A 948 29.04 12.38 -40.01
C ALA A 948 29.33 13.63 -39.16
N ASN A 949 29.74 13.42 -37.89
CA ASN A 949 30.02 14.43 -36.88
C ASN A 949 31.53 14.68 -36.70
N ALA A 950 32.29 14.68 -37.79
CA ALA A 950 33.71 15.03 -37.81
C ALA A 950 34.59 14.25 -36.82
N GLY A 951 34.28 12.96 -36.61
CA GLY A 951 35.04 12.07 -35.74
C GLY A 951 34.59 12.04 -34.28
N ALA A 952 33.60 12.85 -33.90
CA ALA A 952 33.05 12.91 -32.55
C ALA A 952 31.82 11.98 -32.42
N MET A 953 31.96 10.89 -31.66
CA MET A 953 30.91 9.91 -31.46
C MET A 953 29.89 10.36 -30.40
N PRO A 954 28.59 10.46 -30.74
CA PRO A 954 27.55 10.74 -29.75
C PRO A 954 27.21 9.51 -28.87
N GLN A 955 26.66 9.75 -27.69
CA GLN A 955 26.23 8.69 -26.75
C GLN A 955 24.89 8.00 -27.14
N GLY A 956 24.07 8.66 -27.96
CA GLY A 956 22.70 8.23 -28.26
C GLY A 956 21.74 8.61 -27.13
N ARG A 957 20.92 9.64 -27.32
CA ARG A 957 19.99 10.21 -26.34
C ARG A 957 18.55 9.97 -26.81
N TRP A 958 17.67 9.46 -25.95
CA TRP A 958 16.23 9.30 -26.26
C TRP A 958 15.29 10.08 -25.34
N ILE A 959 15.82 10.76 -24.32
CA ILE A 959 15.12 11.72 -23.47
C ILE A 959 15.80 13.07 -23.66
N THR A 960 15.04 14.14 -23.91
CA THR A 960 15.59 15.47 -24.24
C THR A 960 15.46 16.47 -23.10
N ASP A 961 14.66 16.17 -22.08
CA ASP A 961 14.46 17.02 -20.91
C ASP A 961 15.51 16.81 -19.81
N GLU A 962 15.35 17.50 -18.67
CA GLU A 962 16.26 17.46 -17.52
C GLU A 962 16.40 16.08 -16.86
N THR A 963 15.55 15.11 -17.21
CA THR A 963 15.60 13.74 -16.69
C THR A 963 16.49 12.82 -17.51
N ASN A 964 17.06 13.31 -18.61
CA ASN A 964 18.01 12.56 -19.41
C ASN A 964 19.29 12.21 -18.61
N ALA A 965 19.54 10.92 -18.42
CA ALA A 965 20.77 10.43 -17.82
C ALA A 965 21.97 10.39 -18.79
N ARG A 966 21.74 10.57 -20.10
CA ARG A 966 22.77 10.47 -21.15
C ARG A 966 23.26 11.85 -21.57
N THR A 967 24.04 12.49 -20.70
CA THR A 967 24.52 13.88 -20.87
C THR A 967 26.02 14.00 -21.14
N ALA A 968 26.73 12.87 -21.22
CA ALA A 968 28.17 12.89 -21.51
C ALA A 968 28.45 13.48 -22.90
N ALA A 969 29.51 14.29 -22.99
CA ALA A 969 29.96 14.88 -24.25
C ALA A 969 30.33 13.79 -25.28
N PRO A 970 30.23 14.08 -26.58
CA PRO A 970 30.71 13.17 -27.62
C PRO A 970 32.18 12.79 -27.43
N SER A 971 32.51 11.51 -27.61
CA SER A 971 33.88 11.03 -27.52
C SER A 971 34.60 11.23 -28.86
N ILE A 972 35.76 11.87 -28.87
CA ILE A 972 36.55 12.03 -30.10
C ILE A 972 37.23 10.71 -30.45
N ILE A 973 36.78 10.08 -31.53
CA ILE A 973 37.32 8.80 -32.05
C ILE A 973 38.39 9.07 -33.10
N LEU A 974 38.09 9.97 -34.03
CA LEU A 974 38.95 10.36 -35.14
C LEU A 974 39.18 11.88 -35.15
N PRO A 975 40.34 12.35 -35.64
CA PRO A 975 40.50 13.71 -36.14
C PRO A 975 39.50 14.06 -37.26
N ALA A 976 39.13 15.33 -37.39
CA ALA A 976 38.09 15.78 -38.31
C ALA A 976 38.44 15.54 -39.80
N ASP A 977 39.72 15.68 -40.16
CA ASP A 977 40.27 15.41 -41.49
C ASP A 977 40.22 13.91 -41.82
N ALA A 978 40.58 13.05 -40.87
CA ALA A 978 40.46 11.60 -41.01
C ALA A 978 38.99 11.16 -41.16
N ALA A 979 38.07 11.77 -40.39
CA ALA A 979 36.64 11.52 -40.51
C ALA A 979 36.09 12.00 -41.86
N GLY A 980 36.53 13.17 -42.35
CA GLY A 980 36.19 13.67 -43.69
C GLY A 980 36.67 12.74 -44.81
N THR A 981 37.89 12.22 -44.69
CA THR A 981 38.48 11.23 -45.61
C THR A 981 37.66 9.94 -45.62
N LEU A 982 37.37 9.38 -44.46
CA LEU A 982 36.53 8.18 -44.34
C LEU A 982 35.11 8.42 -44.88
N GLY A 983 34.53 9.60 -44.64
CA GLY A 983 33.25 10.01 -45.20
C GLY A 983 33.25 10.04 -46.73
N ARG A 984 34.34 10.51 -47.36
CA ARG A 984 34.53 10.46 -48.82
C ARG A 984 34.57 9.02 -49.33
N PHE A 985 35.33 8.13 -48.69
CA PHE A 985 35.36 6.71 -49.06
C PHE A 985 33.96 6.08 -48.95
N MET A 986 33.23 6.36 -47.87
CA MET A 986 31.83 5.91 -47.70
C MET A 986 30.89 6.49 -48.76
N ARG A 987 31.17 7.69 -49.30
CA ARG A 987 30.42 8.23 -50.45
C ARG A 987 30.71 7.45 -51.72
N GLU A 988 31.98 7.12 -51.98
CA GLU A 988 32.39 6.37 -53.17
C GLU A 988 31.90 4.92 -53.17
N VAL A 989 31.72 4.31 -51.99
CA VAL A 989 30.99 3.04 -51.85
C VAL A 989 29.58 3.14 -52.46
N VAL A 990 28.90 4.27 -52.27
CA VAL A 990 27.55 4.52 -52.77
C VAL A 990 27.55 4.93 -54.24
N THR A 991 28.52 5.69 -54.73
CA THR A 991 28.52 6.13 -56.15
C THR A 991 29.08 5.08 -57.11
N SER A 992 30.09 4.33 -56.68
CA SER A 992 30.90 3.49 -57.56
C SER A 992 31.00 2.04 -57.08
N GLY A 993 30.75 1.78 -55.79
CA GLY A 993 30.98 0.48 -55.16
C GLY A 993 29.74 -0.37 -54.87
N THR A 994 29.82 -1.12 -53.78
CA THR A 994 28.78 -2.09 -53.35
C THR A 994 27.47 -1.45 -52.87
N GLY A 995 27.48 -0.15 -52.55
CA GLY A 995 26.33 0.60 -52.04
C GLY A 995 25.46 1.30 -53.08
N ARG A 996 25.66 1.07 -54.39
CA ARG A 996 25.00 1.80 -55.49
C ARG A 996 23.49 1.95 -55.39
N ARG A 997 22.80 0.95 -54.84
CA ARG A 997 21.34 0.99 -54.67
C ARG A 997 20.87 2.03 -53.64
N ALA A 998 21.73 2.44 -52.71
CA ALA A 998 21.44 3.54 -51.80
C ALA A 998 21.52 4.92 -52.50
N GLY A 999 22.24 5.01 -53.62
CA GLY A 999 22.50 6.26 -54.35
C GLY A 999 21.38 6.71 -55.29
N ALA A 1000 20.26 6.00 -55.35
CA ALA A 1000 19.15 6.27 -56.27
C ALA A 1000 18.28 7.49 -55.87
N GLY A 1001 18.51 8.09 -54.70
CA GLY A 1001 17.77 9.26 -54.20
C GLY A 1001 18.39 10.60 -54.61
N SER A 1002 17.65 11.69 -54.40
CA SER A 1002 18.11 13.06 -54.70
C SER A 1002 19.14 13.61 -53.72
N VAL A 1003 19.24 13.01 -52.53
CA VAL A 1003 20.14 13.45 -51.46
C VAL A 1003 21.41 12.61 -51.47
N PRO A 1004 22.61 13.21 -51.41
CA PRO A 1004 23.84 12.45 -51.43
C PRO A 1004 24.01 11.65 -50.14
N ILE A 1005 23.99 10.31 -50.23
CA ILE A 1005 24.25 9.40 -49.11
C ILE A 1005 25.72 8.96 -49.11
N ALA A 1006 26.33 8.91 -47.92
CA ALA A 1006 27.59 8.19 -47.67
C ALA A 1006 27.30 6.99 -46.75
N GLY A 1007 27.76 5.79 -47.12
CA GLY A 1007 27.42 4.58 -46.37
C GLY A 1007 28.27 3.38 -46.69
N LYS A 1008 28.00 2.27 -45.99
CA LYS A 1008 28.66 0.98 -46.19
C LYS A 1008 27.64 -0.15 -46.07
N THR A 1009 27.64 -1.04 -47.05
CA THR A 1009 26.93 -2.33 -47.01
C THR A 1009 27.66 -3.33 -46.11
N GLY A 1010 26.90 -4.20 -45.45
CA GLY A 1010 27.43 -5.37 -44.75
C GLY A 1010 26.68 -6.62 -45.14
N THR A 1011 27.45 -7.69 -45.33
CA THR A 1011 26.95 -9.06 -45.36
C THR A 1011 27.67 -9.79 -44.24
N ALA A 1012 26.93 -10.38 -43.31
CA ALA A 1012 27.48 -11.08 -42.16
C ALA A 1012 27.04 -12.56 -42.19
N GLU A 1013 28.02 -13.44 -42.35
CA GLU A 1013 27.79 -14.89 -42.53
C GLU A 1013 27.48 -15.57 -41.19
N LEU A 1014 26.55 -16.53 -41.21
CA LEU A 1014 26.23 -17.39 -40.09
C LEU A 1014 26.54 -18.85 -40.45
N ALA A 1015 26.86 -19.67 -39.44
CA ALA A 1015 27.23 -21.07 -39.66
C ALA A 1015 26.05 -21.90 -40.21
N ASP A 1016 24.86 -21.70 -39.66
CA ASP A 1016 23.68 -22.56 -39.91
C ASP A 1016 22.47 -21.78 -40.47
N ALA A 1017 22.68 -20.54 -40.94
CA ALA A 1017 21.59 -19.67 -41.43
C ALA A 1017 22.06 -18.72 -42.55
N PRO A 1018 21.13 -18.17 -43.36
CA PRO A 1018 21.47 -17.15 -44.34
C PRO A 1018 22.09 -15.91 -43.70
N SER A 1019 22.97 -15.24 -44.44
CA SER A 1019 23.69 -14.06 -43.95
C SER A 1019 22.76 -12.91 -43.57
N HIS A 1020 23.14 -12.13 -42.56
CA HIS A 1020 22.47 -10.87 -42.24
C HIS A 1020 22.84 -9.77 -43.24
N ALA A 1021 21.86 -8.95 -43.60
CA ALA A 1021 21.99 -7.84 -44.53
C ALA A 1021 22.01 -6.51 -43.76
N TRP A 1022 23.11 -5.78 -43.86
CA TRP A 1022 23.35 -4.51 -43.19
C TRP A 1022 23.54 -3.36 -44.17
N PHE A 1023 23.11 -2.16 -43.76
CA PHE A 1023 23.56 -0.92 -44.35
C PHE A 1023 23.65 0.17 -43.28
N ILE A 1024 24.81 0.81 -43.15
CA ILE A 1024 24.99 1.99 -42.32
C ILE A 1024 25.36 3.20 -43.16
N GLY A 1025 24.98 4.38 -42.72
CA GLY A 1025 25.35 5.59 -43.42
C GLY A 1025 24.83 6.86 -42.80
N PHE A 1026 25.12 7.98 -43.47
CA PHE A 1026 24.59 9.27 -43.12
C PHE A 1026 24.22 10.07 -44.37
N ALA A 1027 23.30 11.02 -44.18
CA ALA A 1027 22.85 11.91 -45.22
C ALA A 1027 22.43 13.28 -44.64
N PRO A 1028 22.60 14.39 -45.38
CA PRO A 1028 23.35 14.48 -46.63
C PRO A 1028 24.87 14.37 -46.39
N TYR A 1029 25.58 13.84 -47.39
CA TYR A 1029 27.02 13.94 -47.54
C TYR A 1029 27.39 15.33 -48.07
N GLY A 1030 28.35 15.99 -47.43
CA GLY A 1030 28.76 17.37 -47.73
C GLY A 1030 28.51 18.34 -46.57
N ALA A 1031 28.64 19.63 -46.85
CA ALA A 1031 28.37 20.69 -45.89
C ALA A 1031 26.85 20.84 -45.72
N SER A 1032 26.35 20.42 -44.55
CA SER A 1032 24.95 20.63 -44.16
C SER A 1032 24.87 20.84 -42.66
N ALA A 1033 24.02 21.78 -42.25
CA ALA A 1033 23.73 22.07 -40.85
C ALA A 1033 22.90 20.97 -40.17
N ARG A 1034 22.17 20.15 -40.94
CA ARG A 1034 21.35 19.05 -40.43
C ARG A 1034 21.66 17.77 -41.18
N LYS A 1035 22.02 16.73 -40.46
CA LYS A 1035 22.30 15.39 -40.98
C LYS A 1035 21.53 14.36 -40.16
N ILE A 1036 21.30 13.20 -40.75
CA ILE A 1036 20.92 11.99 -40.03
C ILE A 1036 21.97 10.92 -40.27
N ALA A 1037 22.23 10.12 -39.25
CA ALA A 1037 22.95 8.86 -39.35
C ALA A 1037 21.98 7.71 -39.10
N PHE A 1038 22.15 6.61 -39.79
CA PHE A 1038 21.23 5.49 -39.71
C PHE A 1038 21.93 4.15 -39.87
N SER A 1039 21.24 3.11 -39.42
CA SER A 1039 21.61 1.72 -39.57
C SER A 1039 20.37 0.89 -39.86
N VAL A 1040 20.45 0.02 -40.87
CA VAL A 1040 19.38 -0.91 -41.24
C VAL A 1040 19.93 -2.33 -41.22
N LEU A 1041 19.21 -3.21 -40.53
CA LEU A 1041 19.47 -4.64 -40.42
C LEU A 1041 18.26 -5.42 -40.91
N VAL A 1042 18.49 -6.36 -41.80
CA VAL A 1042 17.54 -7.42 -42.16
C VAL A 1042 18.18 -8.76 -41.79
N GLU A 1043 17.61 -9.44 -40.78
CA GLU A 1043 18.06 -10.77 -40.39
C GLU A 1043 17.85 -11.73 -41.56
N ASN A 1044 18.86 -12.54 -41.84
CA ASN A 1044 18.86 -13.55 -42.89
C ASN A 1044 18.55 -13.00 -44.31
N GLY A 1045 18.77 -11.69 -44.54
CA GLY A 1045 18.52 -11.01 -45.81
C GLY A 1045 19.52 -11.29 -46.94
N VAL A 1046 20.50 -12.18 -46.72
CA VAL A 1046 21.55 -12.64 -47.63
C VAL A 1046 22.57 -11.57 -48.04
N TYR A 1047 22.15 -10.41 -48.53
CA TYR A 1047 23.06 -9.38 -49.04
C TYR A 1047 22.63 -7.96 -48.63
N GLY A 1048 23.52 -7.20 -48.00
CA GLY A 1048 23.23 -5.82 -47.53
C GLY A 1048 22.72 -4.87 -48.61
N GLY A 1049 23.18 -5.04 -49.85
CA GLY A 1049 22.77 -4.21 -50.98
C GLY A 1049 21.35 -4.46 -51.49
N THR A 1050 20.71 -5.60 -51.19
CA THR A 1050 19.41 -5.94 -51.80
C THR A 1050 18.21 -5.38 -51.05
N ALA A 1051 18.21 -5.42 -49.72
CA ALA A 1051 17.09 -4.97 -48.88
C ALA A 1051 17.45 -3.78 -47.95
N ALA A 1052 18.63 -3.79 -47.33
CA ALA A 1052 19.00 -2.75 -46.36
C ALA A 1052 19.39 -1.40 -47.03
N ALA A 1053 20.08 -1.44 -48.17
CA ALA A 1053 20.45 -0.22 -48.90
C ALA A 1053 19.24 0.54 -49.51
N PRO A 1054 18.26 -0.12 -50.16
CA PRO A 1054 17.03 0.58 -50.59
C PRO A 1054 16.22 1.16 -49.43
N ALA A 1055 16.11 0.42 -48.31
CA ALA A 1055 15.46 0.92 -47.09
C ALA A 1055 16.08 2.25 -46.62
N ALA A 1056 17.42 2.35 -46.64
CA ALA A 1056 18.12 3.58 -46.28
C ALA A 1056 17.78 4.76 -47.20
N THR A 1057 17.67 4.55 -48.51
CA THR A 1057 17.23 5.61 -49.45
C THR A 1057 15.82 6.08 -49.11
N GLU A 1058 14.89 5.16 -48.84
CA GLU A 1058 13.53 5.51 -48.45
C GLU A 1058 13.47 6.26 -47.11
N ILE A 1059 14.30 5.87 -46.13
CA ILE A 1059 14.42 6.56 -44.84
C ILE A 1059 14.92 7.99 -45.03
N VAL A 1060 15.95 8.20 -45.86
CA VAL A 1060 16.46 9.54 -46.17
C VAL A 1060 15.39 10.38 -46.87
N ASN A 1061 14.68 9.82 -47.84
CA ASN A 1061 13.57 10.51 -48.52
C ASN A 1061 12.43 10.87 -47.54
N ALA A 1062 12.12 9.99 -46.58
CA ALA A 1062 11.14 10.28 -45.53
C ALA A 1062 11.62 11.43 -44.63
N ALA A 1063 12.89 11.43 -44.23
CA ALA A 1063 13.48 12.50 -43.43
C ALA A 1063 13.46 13.87 -44.15
N VAL A 1064 13.69 13.90 -45.47
CA VAL A 1064 13.54 15.10 -46.30
C VAL A 1064 12.09 15.59 -46.31
N LYS A 1065 11.12 14.69 -46.56
CA LYS A 1065 9.70 15.03 -46.58
C LYS A 1065 9.20 15.57 -45.23
N LEU A 1066 9.79 15.10 -44.13
CA LEU A 1066 9.49 15.57 -42.78
C LEU A 1066 10.28 16.83 -42.38
N GLY A 1067 11.10 17.40 -43.27
CA GLY A 1067 11.88 18.62 -43.02
C GLY A 1067 13.03 18.45 -42.03
N MET A 1068 13.48 17.21 -41.79
CA MET A 1068 14.57 16.91 -40.86
C MET A 1068 15.94 17.24 -41.45
N ILE A 1069 16.09 16.99 -42.75
CA ILE A 1069 17.28 17.28 -43.53
C ILE A 1069 16.88 17.97 -44.84
N GLN A 1070 17.80 18.76 -45.40
CA GLN A 1070 17.62 19.41 -46.69
C GLN A 1070 18.30 18.58 -47.79
N PRO A 1071 17.72 18.53 -49.00
CA PRO A 1071 18.24 17.74 -50.10
C PRO A 1071 19.57 18.23 -50.65
#